data_AF-A0A1A8UFW1-F1
#
_entry.id   AF-A0A1A8UFW1-F1
#
_cell.length_a   1.000
_cell.length_b   1.000
_cell.length_c   1.000
_cell.angle_alpha   90.00
_cell.angle_beta   90.00
_cell.angle_gamma   90.00
#
_symmetry.space_group_name_H-M   'P 1'
#
loop_
_entity.id
_entity.type
_entity.pdbx_description
1 polymer ?
#
loop_
_entity_poly.entity_id
_entity_poly.type
_entity_poly.pdbx_seq_one_letter_code
_entity_poly.pdbx_strand_id
1 'polypeptide(L)'
;MSSLGYDPYYTSSLYKRWYAEPSPRVVVTRGRTHPAYSSHAPPLSSSRKQYSSPSRVLFSSSSPASSLELELSQAAQISSEFRTVRTQERSQLQELNDRFAGFIERVRELEQQNRALEAELLLLRQKHAEPSRLRALYEQEARSLRAAVDEVSAEHQAVLGQRDRLEQTLSSLQSRYEEEMLAREEAEARLMEARREADEAALGKAELEKGVETLLEELAFLKRIHEGEVAELQAQVQLGVQVAVESEAATPDLSGALRDIRSQYERLAARNMQTAEEWFKSKVGSLTETVVQHTNAVKSSKDEAGEYRRQLQSRLLEIDACRGLNESLERQLHEIEDKQSAEIATMHDTIAELENDLRGTKQEMARYLKEYQDLLNVKMALDIEIAAYRKLLEGEESRFSVGVHGGVASLYTHAMAPPIFTRPILSSLSSGTSYLLTSRLLSSSVSTTEGLISASHAQPAESSPPGEEEVEEKEEEEEKEQEKLGKLQYSIDYDFENTKLTVGILQAADLMSMDSGGTSDPYVRVLLHPDKKKKFDTKVHKKTLNPVFNETFVFKVPYEELGGKTLMMSVYDYDRFSKHDVIGEVKLPMNTIDLGRPIEEWRDLESADQEEPEKLGDICISLRYVPTAGKLTVCILEAKNLKKMDACGLSDPYVKIQLLQGGKRLKKKKTTVKKNTLNPYYNESFSFEIPLEQMQKILVVVTVFDYDKIGKNDAIGKIFVGSKATGLGLKHWSDMLANPRRPIAQWHALQPEEDIDGQLAALAAKK
;
A
#
# COMPACT_ATOMS: atom_id res chain seq x y z
N MET A 1 15.10 15.55 58.51
CA MET A 1 14.07 14.97 59.40
C MET A 1 12.89 14.61 58.49
N SER A 2 12.37 13.39 58.44
CA SER A 2 12.62 12.22 59.30
C SER A 2 12.80 10.95 58.46
N SER A 3 13.65 10.05 58.94
CA SER A 3 14.05 8.78 58.32
C SER A 3 13.20 7.59 58.80
N LEU A 4 13.48 6.41 58.23
CA LEU A 4 13.09 5.02 58.58
C LEU A 4 12.10 4.42 57.56
N GLY A 5 12.36 3.27 56.93
CA GLY A 5 13.57 2.43 56.94
C GLY A 5 13.42 1.18 56.05
N TYR A 6 14.57 0.59 55.73
CA TYR A 6 14.90 -0.83 55.46
C TYR A 6 13.80 -1.88 55.74
N ASP A 7 13.70 -3.02 55.03
CA ASP A 7 14.80 -3.89 54.52
C ASP A 7 14.35 -4.76 53.30
N PRO A 8 15.25 -5.30 52.44
CA PRO A 8 14.87 -6.01 51.21
C PRO A 8 15.24 -7.51 51.20
N TYR A 9 14.25 -8.41 51.13
CA TYR A 9 14.48 -9.84 50.82
C TYR A 9 13.30 -10.46 50.06
N TYR A 10 13.54 -10.92 48.82
CA TYR A 10 13.54 -12.35 48.51
C TYR A 10 14.34 -12.64 47.23
N THR A 11 14.89 -13.85 47.16
CA THR A 11 16.09 -14.23 46.39
C THR A 11 15.83 -14.79 44.99
N SER A 12 16.84 -14.63 44.13
CA SER A 12 16.98 -15.40 42.87
C SER A 12 17.59 -16.79 43.10
N SER A 13 17.54 -17.65 42.05
CA SER A 13 18.25 -18.94 41.89
C SER A 13 17.65 -20.14 42.65
N LEU A 14 17.64 -21.40 42.18
CA LEU A 14 18.04 -22.05 40.91
C LEU A 14 16.86 -22.91 40.41
N TYR A 15 16.64 -23.17 39.12
CA TYR A 15 17.36 -24.14 38.25
C TYR A 15 16.61 -24.23 36.88
N LYS A 16 17.10 -24.77 35.75
CA LYS A 16 18.39 -25.35 35.34
C LYS A 16 18.54 -25.19 33.80
N ARG A 17 19.28 -24.18 33.32
CA ARG A 17 19.56 -23.98 31.88
C ARG A 17 20.80 -24.78 31.47
N TRP A 18 20.71 -25.59 30.42
CA TRP A 18 21.87 -26.11 29.72
C TRP A 18 22.25 -25.12 28.61
N TYR A 19 23.48 -24.60 28.66
CA TYR A 19 24.15 -23.99 27.51
C TYR A 19 25.01 -25.06 26.84
N ALA A 20 25.12 -24.99 25.51
CA ALA A 20 26.18 -25.65 24.75
C ALA A 20 26.77 -24.61 23.79
N GLU A 21 27.98 -24.14 24.09
CA GLU A 21 28.78 -23.34 23.16
C GLU A 21 29.60 -24.24 22.21
N PRO A 22 30.08 -23.72 21.07
CA PRO A 22 30.76 -24.50 20.05
C PRO A 22 32.29 -24.44 20.14
N SER A 23 32.97 -25.60 19.97
CA SER A 23 34.38 -25.71 19.59
C SER A 23 34.81 -27.19 19.42
N PRO A 24 35.93 -27.50 18.74
CA PRO A 24 36.50 -26.84 17.56
C PRO A 24 36.91 -27.88 16.45
N ARG A 25 37.44 -27.40 15.32
CA ARG A 25 38.11 -28.25 14.31
C ARG A 25 39.54 -28.61 14.75
N VAL A 26 39.92 -29.89 14.74
CA VAL A 26 41.32 -30.33 14.54
C VAL A 26 41.38 -31.58 13.64
N VAL A 27 42.43 -31.64 12.83
CA VAL A 27 42.74 -32.63 11.78
C VAL A 27 43.53 -33.82 12.33
N VAL A 28 43.45 -35.01 11.70
CA VAL A 28 44.63 -35.88 11.35
C VAL A 28 44.21 -37.07 10.47
N THR A 29 45.22 -37.66 9.80
CA THR A 29 45.18 -38.34 8.50
C THR A 29 45.15 -39.89 8.51
N ARG A 30 44.87 -40.44 7.31
CA ARG A 30 45.32 -41.74 6.75
C ARG A 30 44.74 -43.07 7.30
N GLY A 31 44.05 -43.78 6.41
CA GLY A 31 43.82 -45.24 6.47
C GLY A 31 43.30 -45.77 5.13
N ARG A 32 44.18 -46.34 4.30
CA ARG A 32 43.87 -46.83 2.94
C ARG A 32 43.77 -48.35 2.93
N THR A 33 42.61 -48.92 2.61
CA THR A 33 42.46 -50.32 2.17
C THR A 33 41.33 -50.47 1.14
N HIS A 34 41.55 -51.36 0.18
CA HIS A 34 40.72 -51.57 -1.01
C HIS A 34 39.53 -52.52 -0.77
N PRO A 35 38.42 -52.41 -1.52
CA PRO A 35 37.47 -53.50 -1.71
C PRO A 35 37.87 -54.33 -2.95
N ALA A 36 38.33 -55.56 -2.74
CA ALA A 36 38.58 -56.52 -3.81
C ALA A 36 38.51 -57.97 -3.29
N TYR A 37 37.35 -58.61 -3.37
CA TYR A 37 37.17 -60.07 -3.43
C TYR A 37 35.89 -60.31 -4.25
N SER A 38 35.99 -60.71 -5.52
CA SER A 38 36.30 -62.06 -6.02
C SER A 38 35.07 -62.95 -6.08
N SER A 39 34.51 -63.05 -7.29
CA SER A 39 33.83 -64.26 -7.72
C SER A 39 34.77 -65.46 -7.62
N HIS A 40 34.25 -66.63 -7.25
CA HIS A 40 34.61 -67.99 -7.69
C HIS A 40 34.09 -69.01 -6.66
N ALA A 41 33.15 -69.85 -7.06
CA ALA A 41 32.78 -71.07 -6.33
C ALA A 41 33.41 -72.28 -7.03
N PRO A 42 34.09 -73.20 -6.31
CA PRO A 42 34.63 -74.42 -6.90
C PRO A 42 33.60 -75.59 -6.84
N PRO A 43 33.56 -76.47 -7.86
CA PRO A 43 32.73 -77.68 -7.83
C PRO A 43 33.50 -78.91 -7.33
N LEU A 44 32.85 -79.77 -6.54
CA LEU A 44 33.26 -81.15 -6.28
C LEU A 44 32.00 -82.03 -6.39
N SER A 45 31.75 -82.65 -7.54
CA SER A 45 32.32 -83.93 -8.01
C SER A 45 32.02 -85.12 -7.11
N SER A 46 31.19 -86.02 -7.64
CA SER A 46 30.94 -87.36 -7.10
C SER A 46 32.11 -88.31 -7.41
N SER A 47 32.26 -89.39 -6.61
CA SER A 47 32.46 -90.76 -7.14
C SER A 47 32.76 -91.82 -6.07
N ARG A 48 32.49 -93.08 -6.48
CA ARG A 48 33.08 -94.35 -5.98
C ARG A 48 32.32 -94.99 -4.79
N LYS A 49 31.48 -96.01 -5.03
CA LYS A 49 31.79 -97.48 -5.11
C LYS A 49 32.31 -98.03 -3.76
N GLN A 50 32.01 -99.24 -3.29
CA GLN A 50 31.44 -100.45 -3.90
C GLN A 50 31.08 -101.41 -2.74
N TYR A 51 30.12 -102.32 -2.89
CA TYR A 51 30.24 -103.65 -2.28
C TYR A 51 29.68 -104.73 -3.21
N SER A 52 30.32 -105.89 -3.20
CA SER A 52 30.11 -106.99 -4.14
C SER A 52 29.22 -108.08 -3.52
N SER A 53 28.40 -108.71 -4.35
CA SER A 53 27.76 -109.99 -4.02
C SER A 53 28.78 -111.13 -3.92
N PRO A 54 28.42 -112.23 -3.26
CA PRO A 54 28.78 -113.55 -3.76
C PRO A 54 27.54 -114.34 -4.21
N SER A 55 27.71 -115.12 -5.26
CA SER A 55 26.68 -115.92 -5.94
C SER A 55 26.62 -117.37 -5.43
N ARG A 56 25.81 -118.21 -6.13
CA ARG A 56 25.73 -119.69 -6.09
C ARG A 56 24.66 -120.25 -5.13
N VAL A 57 23.90 -121.30 -5.45
CA VAL A 57 23.79 -122.14 -6.67
C VAL A 57 22.37 -122.68 -6.84
N LEU A 58 21.99 -123.01 -8.08
CA LEU A 58 20.86 -123.89 -8.38
C LEU A 58 21.21 -125.35 -8.04
N PHE A 59 20.26 -126.12 -7.52
CA PHE A 59 20.05 -127.52 -7.91
C PHE A 59 18.62 -127.98 -7.57
N SER A 60 18.15 -128.99 -8.29
CA SER A 60 16.80 -129.54 -8.26
C SER A 60 16.76 -130.96 -7.66
N SER A 61 15.54 -131.52 -7.56
CA SER A 61 15.17 -132.95 -7.48
C SER A 61 14.85 -133.60 -6.10
N SER A 62 13.56 -133.93 -5.97
CA SER A 62 12.91 -135.18 -5.47
C SER A 62 13.54 -136.11 -4.41
N SER A 63 12.75 -136.32 -3.34
CA SER A 63 12.42 -137.61 -2.70
C SER A 63 13.56 -138.34 -1.90
N PRO A 64 13.31 -139.47 -1.19
CA PRO A 64 12.99 -139.40 0.25
C PRO A 64 13.75 -140.40 1.16
N ALA A 65 13.32 -140.46 2.43
CA ALA A 65 13.41 -141.56 3.41
C ALA A 65 14.58 -141.61 4.41
N SER A 66 14.20 -141.79 5.69
CA SER A 66 14.88 -142.46 6.83
C SER A 66 16.43 -142.54 6.85
N SER A 67 17.12 -142.09 7.91
CA SER A 67 16.79 -142.46 9.29
C SER A 67 16.87 -141.30 10.29
N LEU A 68 15.69 -140.82 10.67
CA LEU A 68 15.36 -140.36 12.02
C LEU A 68 15.63 -141.53 13.03
N GLU A 69 15.59 -141.40 14.36
CA GLU A 69 14.50 -140.75 15.11
C GLU A 69 14.82 -140.47 16.59
N LEU A 70 16.03 -140.77 17.08
CA LEU A 70 16.32 -140.82 18.53
C LEU A 70 17.21 -139.70 19.08
N GLU A 71 18.18 -139.15 18.34
CA GLU A 71 18.87 -137.90 18.75
C GLU A 71 18.12 -136.63 18.32
N LEU A 72 17.21 -136.73 17.35
CA LEU A 72 16.49 -135.56 16.84
C LEU A 72 15.33 -135.12 17.76
N SER A 73 14.80 -135.99 18.62
CA SER A 73 13.64 -135.65 19.48
C SER A 73 13.99 -134.63 20.56
N GLN A 74 15.10 -134.83 21.29
CA GLN A 74 15.56 -133.91 22.32
C GLN A 74 16.06 -132.58 21.72
N ALA A 75 16.78 -132.65 20.59
CA ALA A 75 17.16 -131.47 19.81
C ALA A 75 15.95 -130.73 19.23
N ALA A 76 14.90 -131.44 18.81
CA ALA A 76 13.66 -130.84 18.30
C ALA A 76 12.81 -130.18 19.38
N GLN A 77 12.73 -130.74 20.60
CA GLN A 77 12.04 -130.06 21.70
C GLN A 77 12.72 -128.75 22.08
N ILE A 78 14.03 -128.75 22.32
CA ILE A 78 14.79 -127.53 22.64
C ILE A 78 14.73 -126.54 21.45
N SER A 79 14.83 -127.03 20.21
CA SER A 79 14.65 -126.20 19.02
C SER A 79 13.21 -125.70 18.83
N SER A 80 12.20 -126.39 19.37
CA SER A 80 10.80 -125.95 19.31
C SER A 80 10.55 -124.83 20.30
N GLU A 81 11.07 -124.92 21.52
CA GLU A 81 11.00 -123.86 22.52
C GLU A 81 11.83 -122.64 22.09
N PHE A 82 13.02 -122.84 21.52
CA PHE A 82 13.80 -121.75 20.94
C PHE A 82 13.10 -121.12 19.71
N ARG A 83 12.35 -121.92 18.93
CA ARG A 83 11.51 -121.39 17.84
C ARG A 83 10.32 -120.60 18.37
N THR A 84 9.60 -121.06 19.39
CA THR A 84 8.45 -120.33 19.94
C THR A 84 8.89 -119.01 20.57
N VAL A 85 9.97 -119.01 21.38
CA VAL A 85 10.57 -117.79 21.92
C VAL A 85 11.00 -116.85 20.79
N ARG A 86 11.74 -117.34 19.78
CA ARG A 86 12.16 -116.51 18.63
C ARG A 86 10.98 -115.99 17.80
N THR A 87 9.87 -116.72 17.69
CA THR A 87 8.64 -116.20 17.04
C THR A 87 7.92 -115.18 17.91
N GLN A 88 7.96 -115.32 19.23
CA GLN A 88 7.36 -114.37 20.17
C GLN A 88 8.17 -113.08 20.25
N GLU A 89 9.50 -113.16 20.32
CA GLU A 89 10.42 -112.03 20.14
C GLU A 89 10.20 -111.36 18.79
N ARG A 90 10.09 -112.12 17.69
CA ARG A 90 9.80 -111.57 16.37
C ARG A 90 8.44 -110.86 16.32
N SER A 91 7.42 -111.39 17.00
CA SER A 91 6.10 -110.76 17.11
C SER A 91 6.15 -109.46 17.93
N GLN A 92 6.90 -109.43 19.03
CA GLN A 92 7.10 -108.23 19.85
C GLN A 92 7.94 -107.18 19.12
N LEU A 93 8.98 -107.59 18.40
CA LEU A 93 9.77 -106.72 17.52
C LEU A 93 8.93 -106.19 16.36
N GLN A 94 8.01 -106.98 15.82
CA GLN A 94 7.09 -106.53 14.79
C GLN A 94 6.09 -105.52 15.35
N GLU A 95 5.46 -105.77 16.50
CA GLU A 95 4.56 -104.81 17.16
C GLU A 95 5.29 -103.50 17.55
N LEU A 96 6.53 -103.60 18.03
CA LEU A 96 7.38 -102.42 18.28
C LEU A 96 7.69 -101.68 16.98
N ASN A 97 8.00 -102.38 15.90
CA ASN A 97 8.31 -101.78 14.61
C ASN A 97 7.06 -101.13 13.96
N ASP A 98 5.88 -101.72 14.14
CA ASP A 98 4.60 -101.15 13.70
C ASP A 98 4.27 -99.89 14.52
N ARG A 99 4.54 -99.89 15.84
CA ARG A 99 4.45 -98.67 16.67
C ARG A 99 5.50 -97.62 16.27
N PHE A 100 6.73 -98.01 15.94
CA PHE A 100 7.76 -97.10 15.42
C PHE A 100 7.38 -96.53 14.05
N ALA A 101 6.77 -97.32 13.16
CA ALA A 101 6.22 -96.85 11.90
C ALA A 101 5.13 -95.79 12.14
N GLY A 102 4.19 -96.05 13.06
CA GLY A 102 3.19 -95.06 13.49
C GLY A 102 3.80 -93.79 14.10
N PHE A 103 4.87 -93.89 14.90
CA PHE A 103 5.60 -92.71 15.38
C PHE A 103 6.33 -91.97 14.25
N ILE A 104 6.91 -92.67 13.27
CA ILE A 104 7.56 -92.06 12.10
C ILE A 104 6.53 -91.34 11.22
N GLU A 105 5.36 -91.93 11.02
CA GLU A 105 4.23 -91.29 10.32
C GLU A 105 3.77 -90.04 11.08
N ARG A 106 3.58 -90.14 12.40
CA ARG A 106 3.22 -88.99 13.24
C ARG A 106 4.26 -87.87 13.21
N VAL A 107 5.56 -88.21 13.22
CA VAL A 107 6.64 -87.24 13.09
C VAL A 107 6.63 -86.61 11.69
N ARG A 108 6.38 -87.37 10.62
CA ARG A 108 6.23 -86.82 9.26
C ARG A 108 5.02 -85.89 9.12
N GLU A 109 3.87 -86.25 9.73
CA GLU A 109 2.70 -85.37 9.81
C GLU A 109 3.04 -84.05 10.52
N LEU A 110 3.70 -84.13 11.68
CA LEU A 110 4.10 -82.96 12.46
C LEU A 110 5.19 -82.11 11.77
N GLU A 111 6.15 -82.74 11.09
CA GLU A 111 7.12 -82.03 10.24
C GLU A 111 6.43 -81.33 9.07
N GLN A 112 5.44 -81.96 8.43
CA GLN A 112 4.68 -81.37 7.34
C GLN A 112 3.82 -80.19 7.83
N GLN A 113 3.20 -80.33 9.00
CA GLN A 113 2.46 -79.24 9.66
C GLN A 113 3.38 -78.09 10.08
N ASN A 114 4.55 -78.38 10.66
CA ASN A 114 5.54 -77.34 10.99
C ASN A 114 6.03 -76.62 9.73
N ARG A 115 6.35 -77.32 8.64
CA ARG A 115 6.72 -76.69 7.35
C ARG A 115 5.60 -75.81 6.80
N ALA A 116 4.34 -76.24 6.94
CA ALA A 116 3.18 -75.43 6.53
C ALA A 116 3.05 -74.16 7.39
N LEU A 117 3.14 -74.28 8.72
CA LEU A 117 3.10 -73.16 9.66
C LEU A 117 4.28 -72.20 9.48
N GLU A 118 5.48 -72.70 9.20
CA GLU A 118 6.66 -71.89 8.85
C GLU A 118 6.45 -71.10 7.55
N ALA A 119 5.86 -71.73 6.53
CA ALA A 119 5.51 -71.06 5.28
C ALA A 119 4.42 -69.99 5.47
N GLU A 120 3.37 -70.27 6.25
CA GLU A 120 2.35 -69.28 6.61
C GLU A 120 2.93 -68.11 7.41
N LEU A 121 3.83 -68.40 8.38
CA LEU A 121 4.49 -67.37 9.19
C LEU A 121 5.42 -66.50 8.35
N LEU A 122 6.12 -67.07 7.35
CA LEU A 122 6.89 -66.30 6.37
C LEU A 122 6.00 -65.41 5.50
N LEU A 123 4.89 -65.92 4.97
CA LEU A 123 3.92 -65.13 4.19
C LEU A 123 3.28 -64.02 5.03
N LEU A 124 2.95 -64.28 6.30
CA LEU A 124 2.44 -63.26 7.22
C LEU A 124 3.50 -62.21 7.53
N ARG A 125 4.76 -62.60 7.76
CA ARG A 125 5.86 -61.64 7.94
C ARG A 125 6.08 -60.80 6.70
N GLN A 126 6.00 -61.36 5.49
CA GLN A 126 6.11 -60.61 4.25
C GLN A 126 4.99 -59.57 4.14
N LYS A 127 3.73 -59.96 4.40
CA LYS A 127 2.56 -59.05 4.44
C LYS A 127 2.64 -57.95 5.51
N HIS A 128 3.37 -58.16 6.60
CA HIS A 128 3.60 -57.15 7.65
C HIS A 128 4.90 -56.35 7.46
N ALA A 129 5.82 -56.83 6.62
CA ALA A 129 7.06 -56.14 6.27
C ALA A 129 6.84 -55.12 5.13
N GLU A 130 5.83 -55.31 4.29
CA GLU A 130 5.35 -54.26 3.38
C GLU A 130 4.71 -53.14 4.22
N PRO A 131 5.27 -51.91 4.23
CA PRO A 131 4.64 -50.80 4.93
C PRO A 131 3.28 -50.53 4.28
N SER A 132 2.20 -50.67 5.06
CA SER A 132 0.83 -50.45 4.58
C SER A 132 0.76 -49.19 3.72
N ARG A 133 0.15 -49.29 2.53
CA ARG A 133 0.02 -48.18 1.58
C ARG A 133 -0.52 -46.89 2.24
N LEU A 134 -1.40 -47.05 3.22
CA LEU A 134 -1.93 -45.95 4.04
C LEU A 134 -0.85 -45.26 4.89
N ARG A 135 0.06 -46.01 5.49
CA ARG A 135 1.21 -45.48 6.23
C ARG A 135 2.16 -44.71 5.30
N ALA A 136 2.44 -45.24 4.12
CA ALA A 136 3.29 -44.55 3.14
C ALA A 136 2.69 -43.21 2.69
N LEU A 137 1.36 -43.14 2.51
CA LEU A 137 0.63 -41.91 2.22
C LEU A 137 0.72 -40.91 3.37
N TYR A 138 0.44 -41.31 4.62
CA TYR A 138 0.58 -40.42 5.78
C TYR A 138 2.03 -39.97 6.01
N GLU A 139 3.03 -40.82 5.77
CA GLU A 139 4.44 -40.44 5.85
C GLU A 139 4.85 -39.51 4.70
N GLN A 140 4.19 -39.55 3.54
CA GLN A 140 4.37 -38.58 2.45
C GLN A 140 3.71 -37.24 2.76
N GLU A 141 2.48 -37.25 3.27
CA GLU A 141 1.72 -36.07 3.67
C GLU A 141 2.43 -35.34 4.83
N ALA A 142 2.91 -36.07 5.84
CA ALA A 142 3.72 -35.52 6.93
C ALA A 142 5.08 -34.95 6.46
N ARG A 143 5.65 -35.45 5.36
CA ARG A 143 6.85 -34.86 4.72
C ARG A 143 6.50 -33.58 3.96
N SER A 144 5.41 -33.59 3.20
CA SER A 144 4.89 -32.40 2.50
C SER A 144 4.59 -31.26 3.47
N LEU A 145 3.84 -31.54 4.54
CA LEU A 145 3.50 -30.57 5.58
C LEU A 145 4.74 -30.00 6.30
N ARG A 146 5.81 -30.78 6.47
CA ARG A 146 7.07 -30.28 7.02
C ARG A 146 7.81 -29.38 6.04
N ALA A 147 7.91 -29.77 4.77
CA ALA A 147 8.52 -28.95 3.74
C ALA A 147 7.81 -27.60 3.61
N ALA A 148 6.47 -27.58 3.60
CA ALA A 148 5.69 -26.34 3.59
C ALA A 148 5.91 -25.46 4.85
N VAL A 149 6.10 -26.08 6.03
CA VAL A 149 6.43 -25.32 7.26
C VAL A 149 7.85 -24.75 7.19
N ASP A 150 8.82 -25.50 6.66
CA ASP A 150 10.20 -25.04 6.49
C ASP A 150 10.30 -23.92 5.44
N GLU A 151 9.54 -24.02 4.35
CA GLU A 151 9.40 -23.01 3.29
C GLU A 151 8.79 -21.71 3.82
N VAL A 152 7.61 -21.77 4.46
CA VAL A 152 6.98 -20.60 5.10
C VAL A 152 7.86 -20.00 6.19
N SER A 153 8.66 -20.82 6.89
CA SER A 153 9.63 -20.33 7.88
C SER A 153 10.80 -19.58 7.23
N ALA A 154 11.27 -20.03 6.07
CA ALA A 154 12.32 -19.36 5.29
C ALA A 154 11.80 -18.04 4.68
N GLU A 155 10.60 -18.04 4.10
CA GLU A 155 9.92 -16.84 3.63
C GLU A 155 9.74 -15.81 4.76
N HIS A 156 9.27 -16.25 5.93
CA HIS A 156 9.12 -15.39 7.10
C HIS A 156 10.45 -14.76 7.53
N GLN A 157 11.55 -15.53 7.53
CA GLN A 157 12.89 -15.00 7.82
C GLN A 157 13.37 -14.00 6.76
N ALA A 158 13.09 -14.25 5.48
CA ALA A 158 13.42 -13.32 4.39
C ALA A 158 12.67 -11.99 4.52
N VAL A 159 11.37 -12.05 4.80
CA VAL A 159 10.52 -10.86 5.03
C VAL A 159 10.96 -10.09 6.28
N LEU A 160 11.33 -10.77 7.37
CA LEU A 160 11.92 -10.12 8.55
C LEU A 160 13.24 -9.41 8.20
N GLY A 161 14.13 -10.04 7.43
CA GLY A 161 15.37 -9.40 6.98
C GLY A 161 15.14 -8.17 6.08
N GLN A 162 14.11 -8.20 5.23
CA GLN A 162 13.69 -7.04 4.44
C GLN A 162 13.14 -5.92 5.34
N ARG A 163 12.28 -6.24 6.30
CA ARG A 163 11.77 -5.29 7.30
C ARG A 163 12.91 -4.61 8.05
N ASP A 164 13.85 -5.39 8.59
CA ASP A 164 14.96 -4.86 9.39
C ASP A 164 15.86 -3.92 8.56
N ARG A 165 16.06 -4.23 7.27
CA ARG A 165 16.75 -3.34 6.33
C ARG A 165 15.95 -2.04 6.08
N LEU A 166 14.64 -2.13 5.90
CA LEU A 166 13.78 -0.95 5.73
C LEU A 166 13.76 -0.08 7.00
N GLU A 167 13.65 -0.68 8.19
CA GLU A 167 13.74 0.01 9.49
C GLU A 167 15.09 0.76 9.64
N GLN A 168 16.21 0.13 9.25
CA GLN A 168 17.53 0.79 9.23
C GLN A 168 17.56 1.97 8.24
N THR A 169 17.02 1.82 7.03
CA THR A 169 16.98 2.94 6.06
C THR A 169 16.11 4.09 6.55
N LEU A 170 14.93 3.80 7.14
CA LEU A 170 14.05 4.80 7.74
C LEU A 170 14.73 5.54 8.88
N SER A 171 15.41 4.83 9.79
CA SER A 171 16.18 5.45 10.87
C SER A 171 17.30 6.36 10.34
N SER A 172 18.01 5.94 9.28
CA SER A 172 19.05 6.77 8.66
C SER A 172 18.50 8.03 7.98
N LEU A 173 17.32 7.95 7.37
CA LEU A 173 16.63 9.09 6.78
C LEU A 173 16.06 10.03 7.85
N GLN A 174 15.57 9.49 8.96
CA GLN A 174 15.14 10.28 10.12
C GLN A 174 16.30 11.10 10.72
N SER A 175 17.47 10.49 10.95
CA SER A 175 18.67 11.22 11.43
C SER A 175 19.04 12.37 10.50
N ARG A 176 19.11 12.13 9.18
CA ARG A 176 19.42 13.16 8.19
C ARG A 176 18.36 14.27 8.15
N TYR A 177 17.08 13.93 8.31
CA TYR A 177 16.01 14.92 8.38
C TYR A 177 16.12 15.78 9.64
N GLU A 178 16.45 15.19 10.80
CA GLU A 178 16.69 15.93 12.04
C GLU A 178 17.92 16.86 11.93
N GLU A 179 19.00 16.40 11.29
CA GLU A 179 20.20 17.19 10.97
C GLU A 179 19.88 18.39 10.05
N GLU A 180 19.14 18.16 8.95
CA GLU A 180 18.71 19.23 8.02
C GLU A 180 17.74 20.22 8.67
N MET A 181 16.83 19.76 9.53
CA MET A 181 15.94 20.63 10.30
C MET A 181 16.72 21.56 11.24
N LEU A 182 17.70 21.02 11.98
CA LEU A 182 18.58 21.83 12.83
C LEU A 182 19.43 22.81 12.01
N ALA A 183 20.01 22.35 10.89
CA ALA A 183 20.79 23.21 10.00
C ALA A 183 19.95 24.37 9.40
N ARG A 184 18.66 24.10 9.10
CA ARG A 184 17.70 25.12 8.69
C ARG A 184 17.40 26.11 9.82
N GLU A 185 17.09 25.64 11.02
CA GLU A 185 16.82 26.50 12.18
C GLU A 185 18.00 27.43 12.49
N GLU A 186 19.24 26.90 12.45
CA GLU A 186 20.44 27.73 12.60
C GLU A 186 20.62 28.74 11.45
N ALA A 187 20.31 28.36 10.20
CA ALA A 187 20.41 29.26 9.06
C ALA A 187 19.37 30.40 9.12
N GLU A 188 18.14 30.10 9.56
CA GLU A 188 17.10 31.09 9.80
C GLU A 188 17.48 32.03 10.96
N ALA A 189 18.05 31.50 12.04
CA ALA A 189 18.55 32.32 13.16
C ALA A 189 19.66 33.29 12.71
N ARG A 190 20.66 32.81 11.96
CA ARG A 190 21.74 33.65 11.40
C ARG A 190 21.20 34.72 10.43
N LEU A 191 20.17 34.40 9.64
CA LEU A 191 19.51 35.36 8.76
C LEU A 191 18.76 36.45 9.53
N MET A 192 18.06 36.08 10.61
CA MET A 192 17.37 37.04 11.49
C MET A 192 18.36 37.95 12.23
N GLU A 193 19.50 37.42 12.67
CA GLU A 193 20.57 38.20 13.28
C GLU A 193 21.17 39.20 12.28
N ALA A 194 21.53 38.76 11.07
CA ALA A 194 22.04 39.64 10.01
C ALA A 194 21.04 40.73 9.59
N ARG A 195 19.73 40.45 9.62
CA ARG A 195 18.69 41.48 9.41
C ARG A 195 18.68 42.51 10.52
N ARG A 196 18.72 42.08 11.79
CA ARG A 196 18.79 43.00 12.94
C ARG A 196 20.03 43.90 12.86
N GLU A 197 21.19 43.35 12.50
CA GLU A 197 22.42 44.12 12.31
C GLU A 197 22.32 45.10 11.15
N ALA A 198 21.69 44.73 10.04
CA ALA A 198 21.43 45.63 8.92
C ALA A 198 20.47 46.78 9.30
N ASP A 199 19.41 46.49 10.06
CA ASP A 199 18.47 47.49 10.57
C ASP A 199 19.15 48.46 11.57
N GLU A 200 19.99 47.94 12.47
CA GLU A 200 20.78 48.75 13.41
C GLU A 200 21.82 49.62 12.68
N ALA A 201 22.49 49.09 11.66
CA ALA A 201 23.39 49.85 10.81
C ALA A 201 22.66 50.94 9.99
N ALA A 202 21.44 50.66 9.52
CA ALA A 202 20.61 51.64 8.82
C ALA A 202 20.15 52.78 9.75
N LEU A 203 19.78 52.47 10.99
CA LEU A 203 19.47 53.46 12.02
C LEU A 203 20.69 54.32 12.36
N GLY A 204 21.84 53.71 12.64
CA GLY A 204 23.09 54.44 12.91
C GLY A 204 23.53 55.32 11.74
N LYS A 205 23.32 54.87 10.50
CA LYS A 205 23.54 55.69 9.30
C LYS A 205 22.60 56.91 9.28
N ALA A 206 21.30 56.72 9.53
CA ALA A 206 20.33 57.83 9.53
C ALA A 206 20.60 58.86 10.65
N GLU A 207 21.06 58.40 11.83
CA GLU A 207 21.52 59.29 12.91
C GLU A 207 22.74 60.12 12.51
N LEU A 208 23.72 59.52 11.82
CA LEU A 208 24.89 60.22 11.29
C LEU A 208 24.54 61.20 10.16
N GLU A 209 23.65 60.82 9.24
CA GLU A 209 23.16 61.70 8.16
C GLU A 209 22.48 62.94 8.76
N LYS A 210 21.59 62.76 9.74
CA LYS A 210 20.97 63.88 10.48
C LYS A 210 21.99 64.72 11.23
N GLY A 211 23.02 64.10 11.82
CA GLY A 211 24.13 64.83 12.45
C GLY A 211 24.88 65.73 11.46
N VAL A 212 25.17 65.21 10.25
CA VAL A 212 25.77 66.00 9.17
C VAL A 212 24.87 67.14 8.72
N GLU A 213 23.55 66.93 8.58
CA GLU A 213 22.59 68.00 8.28
C GLU A 213 22.63 69.11 9.34
N THR A 214 22.57 68.77 10.63
CA THR A 214 22.65 69.78 11.71
C THR A 214 23.96 70.55 11.72
N LEU A 215 25.10 69.90 11.46
CA LEU A 215 26.40 70.57 11.36
C LEU A 215 26.51 71.48 10.12
N LEU A 216 25.85 71.12 9.02
CA LEU A 216 25.76 71.99 7.84
C LEU A 216 24.87 73.22 8.09
N GLU A 217 23.79 73.07 8.84
CA GLU A 217 22.95 74.19 9.29
C GLU A 217 23.72 75.14 10.22
N GLU A 218 24.44 74.60 11.22
CA GLU A 218 25.32 75.38 12.10
C GLU A 218 26.42 76.12 11.33
N LEU A 219 27.07 75.46 10.37
CA LEU A 219 28.06 76.11 9.49
C LEU A 219 27.44 77.20 8.62
N ALA A 220 26.23 77.02 8.11
CA ALA A 220 25.53 78.04 7.33
C ALA A 220 25.12 79.24 8.20
N PHE A 221 24.72 79.00 9.45
CA PHE A 221 24.44 80.04 10.44
C PHE A 221 25.69 80.84 10.80
N LEU A 222 26.80 80.16 11.14
CA LEU A 222 28.07 80.80 11.46
C LEU A 222 28.63 81.60 10.27
N LYS A 223 28.46 81.13 9.03
CA LYS A 223 28.84 81.89 7.84
C LYS A 223 28.05 83.20 7.71
N ARG A 224 26.72 83.17 7.88
CA ARG A 224 25.90 84.40 7.86
C ARG A 224 26.32 85.42 8.92
N ILE A 225 26.71 84.96 10.12
CA ILE A 225 27.21 85.86 11.17
C ILE A 225 28.51 86.52 10.73
N HIS A 226 29.52 85.73 10.31
CA HIS A 226 30.80 86.28 9.87
C HIS A 226 30.65 87.19 8.63
N GLU A 227 29.77 86.88 7.69
CA GLU A 227 29.46 87.73 6.54
C GLU A 227 28.87 89.09 6.99
N GLY A 228 28.00 89.09 8.02
CA GLY A 228 27.47 90.30 8.64
C GLY A 228 28.55 91.12 9.36
N GLU A 229 29.37 90.48 10.20
CA GLU A 229 30.48 91.13 10.91
C GLU A 229 31.52 91.73 9.94
N VAL A 230 31.86 91.03 8.86
CA VAL A 230 32.77 91.54 7.82
C VAL A 230 32.16 92.75 7.09
N ALA A 231 30.86 92.75 6.81
CA ALA A 231 30.18 93.90 6.21
C ALA A 231 30.16 95.12 7.15
N GLU A 232 29.93 94.91 8.45
CA GLU A 232 29.98 95.97 9.46
C GLU A 232 31.40 96.55 9.62
N LEU A 233 32.42 95.69 9.71
CA LEU A 233 33.82 96.11 9.76
C LEU A 233 34.25 96.84 8.47
N GLN A 234 33.80 96.41 7.29
CA GLN A 234 34.06 97.13 6.04
C GLN A 234 33.43 98.52 6.02
N ALA A 235 32.18 98.66 6.52
CA ALA A 235 31.55 99.97 6.67
C ALA A 235 32.31 100.87 7.67
N GLN A 236 32.80 100.30 8.77
CA GLN A 236 33.58 101.02 9.77
C GLN A 236 34.96 101.46 9.24
N VAL A 237 35.62 100.65 8.41
CA VAL A 237 36.85 101.03 7.69
C VAL A 237 36.57 102.13 6.66
N GLN A 238 35.46 102.06 5.91
CA GLN A 238 35.07 103.11 4.97
C GLN A 238 34.80 104.46 5.68
N LEU A 239 34.28 104.43 6.91
CA LEU A 239 34.18 105.60 7.79
C LEU A 239 35.57 106.10 8.26
N GLY A 240 36.44 105.17 8.67
CA GLY A 240 37.78 105.47 9.19
C GLY A 240 38.76 106.07 8.16
N VAL A 241 38.60 105.72 6.88
CA VAL A 241 39.43 106.24 5.78
C VAL A 241 39.31 107.77 5.58
N GLN A 242 38.27 108.42 6.12
CA GLN A 242 38.15 109.89 6.09
C GLN A 242 38.81 110.61 7.28
N VAL A 243 39.41 109.89 8.25
CA VAL A 243 39.90 110.49 9.51
C VAL A 243 41.43 110.37 9.70
N ALA A 244 42.13 109.59 8.88
CA ALA A 244 43.58 109.39 8.99
C ALA A 244 44.41 110.34 8.09
N VAL A 245 44.44 111.63 8.45
CA VAL A 245 45.40 112.62 7.91
C VAL A 245 46.22 113.20 9.08
N GLU A 246 47.51 113.47 8.84
CA GLU A 246 48.53 113.96 9.80
C GLU A 246 49.01 112.89 10.81
N SER A 247 50.30 112.59 10.97
CA SER A 247 51.40 113.53 11.23
C SER A 247 52.78 112.88 11.01
N GLU A 248 53.74 113.62 10.43
CA GLU A 248 55.18 113.28 10.40
C GLU A 248 55.91 113.91 11.60
N ALA A 249 56.80 113.17 12.27
CA ALA A 249 57.80 113.76 13.18
C ALA A 249 59.07 112.89 13.29
N ALA A 250 60.22 113.54 13.51
CA ALA A 250 61.55 112.98 13.30
C ALA A 250 62.12 112.12 14.45
N THR A 251 63.20 111.40 14.11
CA THR A 251 63.92 110.38 14.89
C THR A 251 64.54 110.83 16.23
N PRO A 252 64.50 109.95 17.24
CA PRO A 252 65.62 109.67 18.13
C PRO A 252 66.18 108.25 17.88
N ASP A 253 67.42 107.96 18.30
CA ASP A 253 68.15 106.72 17.97
C ASP A 253 67.36 105.41 18.20
N LEU A 254 66.84 104.86 17.11
CA LEU A 254 66.03 103.63 17.08
C LEU A 254 66.87 102.34 17.16
N SER A 255 68.21 102.41 17.20
CA SER A 255 69.08 101.23 17.01
C SER A 255 68.91 100.13 18.07
N GLY A 256 68.56 100.51 19.31
CA GLY A 256 68.23 99.56 20.39
C GLY A 256 66.86 98.92 20.18
N ALA A 257 65.83 99.74 20.01
CA ALA A 257 64.46 99.28 19.78
C ALA A 257 64.33 98.42 18.50
N LEU A 258 65.01 98.79 17.40
CA LEU A 258 65.07 97.99 16.18
C LEU A 258 65.82 96.67 16.37
N ARG A 259 66.82 96.60 17.25
CA ARG A 259 67.51 95.35 17.60
C ARG A 259 66.61 94.45 18.44
N ASP A 260 65.88 95.00 19.40
CA ASP A 260 64.92 94.25 20.22
C ASP A 260 63.73 93.79 19.39
N ILE A 261 63.14 94.65 18.56
CA ILE A 261 62.10 94.31 17.57
C ILE A 261 62.61 93.24 16.61
N ARG A 262 63.83 93.37 16.07
CA ARG A 262 64.44 92.33 15.22
C ARG A 262 64.63 91.02 15.98
N SER A 263 65.07 91.05 17.24
CA SER A 263 65.19 89.84 18.06
C SER A 263 63.83 89.21 18.40
N GLN A 264 62.76 90.02 18.48
CA GLN A 264 61.39 89.54 18.65
C GLN A 264 60.87 88.93 17.35
N TYR A 265 61.14 89.55 16.19
CA TYR A 265 60.82 88.98 14.87
C TYR A 265 61.64 87.72 14.58
N GLU A 266 62.92 87.64 14.94
CA GLU A 266 63.73 86.42 14.79
C GLU A 266 63.23 85.30 15.72
N ARG A 267 62.85 85.61 16.97
CA ARG A 267 62.18 84.65 17.87
C ARG A 267 60.79 84.24 17.36
N LEU A 268 60.01 85.16 16.82
CA LEU A 268 58.68 84.89 16.26
C LEU A 268 58.80 84.05 14.98
N ALA A 269 59.75 84.35 14.11
CA ALA A 269 60.03 83.59 12.89
C ALA A 269 60.56 82.18 13.21
N ALA A 270 61.48 82.04 14.17
CA ALA A 270 61.95 80.74 14.64
C ALA A 270 60.81 79.91 15.26
N ARG A 271 59.96 80.53 16.09
CA ARG A 271 58.77 79.89 16.66
C ARG A 271 57.76 79.49 15.58
N ASN A 272 57.50 80.38 14.61
CA ASN A 272 56.58 80.12 13.50
C ASN A 272 57.09 79.00 12.59
N MET A 273 58.41 78.96 12.33
CA MET A 273 59.07 77.87 11.60
C MET A 273 59.01 76.54 12.35
N GLN A 274 59.23 76.53 13.67
CA GLN A 274 59.02 75.33 14.50
C GLN A 274 57.56 74.87 14.47
N THR A 275 56.59 75.75 14.66
CA THR A 275 55.17 75.37 14.59
C THR A 275 54.76 74.89 13.20
N ALA A 276 55.34 75.45 12.13
CA ALA A 276 55.13 74.97 10.77
C ALA A 276 55.77 73.58 10.56
N GLU A 277 57.00 73.35 11.03
CA GLU A 277 57.64 72.03 10.99
C GLU A 277 56.87 70.97 11.78
N GLU A 278 56.41 71.29 12.99
CA GLU A 278 55.60 70.40 13.83
C GLU A 278 54.25 70.11 13.17
N TRP A 279 53.61 71.12 12.58
CA TRP A 279 52.37 70.95 11.82
C TRP A 279 52.58 70.07 10.57
N PHE A 280 53.66 70.29 9.81
CA PHE A 280 54.00 69.45 8.65
C PHE A 280 54.34 68.01 9.08
N LYS A 281 55.15 67.82 10.12
CA LYS A 281 55.48 66.48 10.67
C LYS A 281 54.23 65.75 11.15
N SER A 282 53.35 66.43 11.88
CA SER A 282 52.05 65.91 12.33
C SER A 282 51.15 65.55 11.15
N LYS A 283 51.04 66.43 10.14
CA LYS A 283 50.18 66.20 8.97
C LYS A 283 50.70 65.08 8.08
N VAL A 284 52.02 64.97 7.88
CA VAL A 284 52.65 63.85 7.18
C VAL A 284 52.46 62.55 7.95
N GLY A 285 52.65 62.55 9.29
CA GLY A 285 52.39 61.40 10.15
C GLY A 285 50.97 60.88 10.02
N SER A 286 49.98 61.76 10.20
CA SER A 286 48.56 61.47 9.99
C SER A 286 48.25 60.94 8.59
N LEU A 287 48.87 61.51 7.54
CA LEU A 287 48.67 61.05 6.16
C LEU A 287 49.32 59.67 5.91
N THR A 288 50.48 59.38 6.51
CA THR A 288 51.08 58.05 6.44
C THR A 288 50.26 57.01 7.20
N GLU A 289 49.65 57.39 8.33
CA GLU A 289 48.78 56.52 9.11
C GLU A 289 47.49 56.19 8.35
N THR A 290 46.83 57.16 7.72
CA THR A 290 45.64 56.88 6.88
C THR A 290 45.99 56.03 5.66
N VAL A 291 47.16 56.22 5.03
CA VAL A 291 47.65 55.34 3.95
C VAL A 291 47.87 53.90 4.44
N VAL A 292 48.40 53.71 5.65
CA VAL A 292 48.53 52.37 6.27
C VAL A 292 47.16 51.77 6.58
N GLN A 293 46.21 52.54 7.12
CA GLN A 293 44.83 52.09 7.36
C GLN A 293 44.13 51.67 6.05
N HIS A 294 44.18 52.49 5.00
CA HIS A 294 43.60 52.18 3.70
C HIS A 294 44.26 50.94 3.06
N THR A 295 45.59 50.82 3.11
CA THR A 295 46.27 49.63 2.55
C THR A 295 46.02 48.36 3.34
N ASN A 296 45.74 48.44 4.65
CA ASN A 296 45.33 47.29 5.46
C ASN A 296 43.85 46.92 5.20
N ALA A 297 42.95 47.89 5.05
CA ALA A 297 41.56 47.64 4.67
C ALA A 297 41.44 46.96 3.29
N VAL A 298 42.25 47.40 2.31
CA VAL A 298 42.32 46.76 0.98
C VAL A 298 42.87 45.32 1.05
N LYS A 299 43.77 45.01 1.99
CA LYS A 299 44.23 43.63 2.22
C LYS A 299 43.12 42.77 2.83
N SER A 300 42.47 43.23 3.90
CA SER A 300 41.36 42.52 4.55
C SER A 300 40.27 42.15 3.55
N SER A 301 39.77 43.15 2.80
CA SER A 301 38.74 42.95 1.77
C SER A 301 39.19 41.97 0.66
N LYS A 302 40.48 41.94 0.32
CA LYS A 302 41.04 41.00 -0.66
C LYS A 302 41.14 39.57 -0.11
N ASP A 303 41.45 39.42 1.16
CA ASP A 303 41.56 38.13 1.85
C ASP A 303 40.17 37.53 2.10
N GLU A 304 39.20 38.35 2.53
CA GLU A 304 37.76 38.02 2.58
C GLU A 304 37.22 37.59 1.20
N ALA A 305 37.53 38.34 0.14
CA ALA A 305 37.20 37.95 -1.23
C ALA A 305 37.94 36.68 -1.70
N GLY A 306 39.03 36.30 -1.04
CA GLY A 306 39.69 35.00 -1.21
C GLY A 306 38.94 33.87 -0.49
N GLU A 307 38.37 34.15 0.67
CA GLU A 307 37.55 33.22 1.45
C GLU A 307 36.23 32.89 0.79
N TYR A 308 35.49 33.91 0.33
CA TYR A 308 34.25 33.70 -0.41
C TYR A 308 34.47 32.87 -1.69
N ARG A 309 35.59 33.05 -2.40
CA ARG A 309 35.94 32.21 -3.56
C ARG A 309 36.24 30.76 -3.17
N ARG A 310 36.94 30.52 -2.05
CA ARG A 310 37.17 29.16 -1.52
C ARG A 310 35.88 28.49 -1.08
N GLN A 311 34.99 29.21 -0.39
CA GLN A 311 33.67 28.72 0.01
C GLN A 311 32.81 28.39 -1.22
N LEU A 312 32.75 29.27 -2.21
CA LEU A 312 32.03 29.03 -3.47
C LEU A 312 32.56 27.77 -4.18
N GLN A 313 33.88 27.58 -4.24
CA GLN A 313 34.47 26.38 -4.83
C GLN A 313 34.14 25.10 -4.04
N SER A 314 34.09 25.15 -2.70
CA SER A 314 33.62 24.03 -1.87
C SER A 314 32.16 23.69 -2.18
N ARG A 315 31.27 24.70 -2.18
CA ARG A 315 29.84 24.50 -2.46
C ARG A 315 29.57 23.98 -3.88
N LEU A 316 30.36 24.40 -4.88
CA LEU A 316 30.27 23.83 -6.23
C LEU A 316 30.64 22.34 -6.26
N LEU A 317 31.71 21.94 -5.56
CA LEU A 317 32.10 20.53 -5.45
C LEU A 317 31.06 19.69 -4.68
N GLU A 318 30.43 20.26 -3.64
CA GLU A 318 29.32 19.64 -2.93
C GLU A 318 28.09 19.46 -3.84
N ILE A 319 27.74 20.47 -4.64
CA ILE A 319 26.64 20.39 -5.63
C ILE A 319 26.91 19.29 -6.66
N ASP A 320 28.13 19.22 -7.21
CA ASP A 320 28.47 18.21 -8.22
C ASP A 320 28.55 16.79 -7.62
N ALA A 321 28.97 16.65 -6.35
CA ALA A 321 28.89 15.39 -5.62
C ALA A 321 27.43 14.96 -5.37
N CYS A 322 26.55 15.88 -4.98
CA CYS A 322 25.11 15.61 -4.80
C CYS A 322 24.42 15.25 -6.13
N ARG A 323 24.79 15.89 -7.25
CA ARG A 323 24.32 15.51 -8.60
C ARG A 323 24.73 14.09 -8.95
N GLY A 324 26.00 13.74 -8.78
CA GLY A 324 26.50 12.39 -9.05
C GLY A 324 25.85 11.31 -8.16
N LEU A 325 25.49 11.66 -6.92
CA LEU A 325 24.71 10.79 -6.04
C LEU A 325 23.28 10.60 -6.56
N ASN A 326 22.59 11.68 -6.93
CA ASN A 326 21.22 11.62 -7.48
C ASN A 326 21.16 10.77 -8.75
N GLU A 327 22.04 11.01 -9.73
CA GLU A 327 22.11 10.18 -10.94
C GLU A 327 22.36 8.69 -10.61
N SER A 328 23.09 8.39 -9.54
CA SER A 328 23.32 7.01 -9.10
C SER A 328 22.09 6.40 -8.42
N LEU A 329 21.30 7.19 -7.71
CA LEU A 329 20.04 6.75 -7.10
C LEU A 329 18.96 6.56 -8.17
N GLU A 330 18.87 7.46 -9.15
CA GLU A 330 18.00 7.35 -10.33
C GLU A 330 18.31 6.09 -11.13
N ARG A 331 19.60 5.81 -11.41
CA ARG A 331 20.02 4.55 -12.06
C ARG A 331 19.63 3.31 -11.23
N GLN A 332 19.78 3.34 -9.91
CA GLN A 332 19.37 2.23 -9.04
C GLN A 332 17.85 2.04 -8.98
N LEU A 333 17.08 3.12 -9.02
CA LEU A 333 15.62 3.09 -9.04
C LEU A 333 15.13 2.47 -10.34
N HIS A 334 15.63 2.93 -11.49
CA HIS A 334 15.32 2.36 -12.79
C HIS A 334 15.70 0.88 -12.90
N GLU A 335 16.88 0.51 -12.39
CA GLU A 335 17.31 -0.89 -12.27
C GLU A 335 16.40 -1.78 -11.40
N ILE A 336 15.63 -1.21 -10.47
CA ILE A 336 14.66 -1.94 -9.64
C ILE A 336 13.31 -2.01 -10.35
N GLU A 337 12.88 -0.95 -11.02
CA GLU A 337 11.68 -0.91 -11.86
C GLU A 337 11.77 -1.91 -13.03
N ASP A 338 12.92 -2.02 -13.69
CA ASP A 338 13.18 -3.02 -14.74
C ASP A 338 13.10 -4.46 -14.19
N LYS A 339 13.61 -4.70 -12.98
CA LYS A 339 13.55 -6.02 -12.33
C LYS A 339 12.12 -6.37 -11.93
N GLN A 340 11.37 -5.41 -11.39
CA GLN A 340 9.97 -5.59 -11.00
C GLN A 340 9.06 -5.78 -12.21
N SER A 341 9.26 -5.03 -13.29
CA SER A 341 8.49 -5.20 -14.53
C SER A 341 8.76 -6.54 -15.20
N ALA A 342 10.01 -7.02 -15.18
CA ALA A 342 10.34 -8.39 -15.61
C ALA A 342 9.68 -9.46 -14.73
N GLU A 343 9.70 -9.31 -13.40
CA GLU A 343 9.01 -10.23 -12.48
C GLU A 343 7.49 -10.24 -12.72
N ILE A 344 6.88 -9.05 -12.89
CA ILE A 344 5.47 -8.88 -13.26
C ILE A 344 5.16 -9.59 -14.58
N ALA A 345 6.02 -9.48 -15.60
CA ALA A 345 5.83 -10.19 -16.87
C ALA A 345 5.83 -11.71 -16.65
N THR A 346 6.81 -12.26 -15.93
CA THR A 346 6.84 -13.71 -15.63
C THR A 346 5.61 -14.19 -14.84
N MET A 347 5.08 -13.37 -13.92
CA MET A 347 3.83 -13.69 -13.22
C MET A 347 2.64 -13.69 -14.18
N HIS A 348 2.55 -12.74 -15.12
CA HIS A 348 1.48 -12.72 -16.12
C HIS A 348 1.55 -13.96 -17.04
N ASP A 349 2.75 -14.38 -17.43
CA ASP A 349 2.94 -15.60 -18.23
C ASP A 349 2.44 -16.84 -17.48
N THR A 350 2.80 -17.01 -16.20
CA THR A 350 2.30 -18.14 -15.39
C THR A 350 0.78 -18.11 -15.18
N ILE A 351 0.17 -16.91 -15.07
CA ILE A 351 -1.29 -16.77 -15.02
C ILE A 351 -1.91 -17.21 -16.35
N ALA A 352 -1.34 -16.81 -17.50
CA ALA A 352 -1.84 -17.21 -18.81
C ALA A 352 -1.73 -18.73 -19.04
N GLU A 353 -0.66 -19.37 -18.58
CA GLU A 353 -0.53 -20.85 -18.58
C GLU A 353 -1.64 -21.50 -17.74
N LEU A 354 -1.82 -21.07 -16.49
CA LEU A 354 -2.86 -21.60 -15.60
C LEU A 354 -4.29 -21.37 -16.12
N GLU A 355 -4.55 -20.23 -16.77
CA GLU A 355 -5.83 -19.97 -17.43
C GLU A 355 -6.07 -20.91 -18.62
N ASN A 356 -5.02 -21.28 -19.36
CA ASN A 356 -5.12 -22.21 -20.47
C ASN A 356 -5.32 -23.66 -20.00
N ASP A 357 -4.66 -24.09 -18.92
CA ASP A 357 -4.92 -25.38 -18.27
C ASP A 357 -6.36 -25.45 -17.71
N LEU A 358 -6.84 -24.37 -17.10
CA LEU A 358 -8.23 -24.25 -16.65
C LEU A 358 -9.22 -24.29 -17.83
N ARG A 359 -8.84 -23.75 -18.99
CA ARG A 359 -9.64 -23.80 -20.23
C ARG A 359 -9.67 -25.22 -20.80
N GLY A 360 -8.53 -25.92 -20.84
CA GLY A 360 -8.40 -27.30 -21.28
C GLY A 360 -9.22 -28.26 -20.43
N THR A 361 -9.03 -28.23 -19.10
CA THR A 361 -9.80 -29.08 -18.17
C THR A 361 -11.31 -28.83 -18.21
N LYS A 362 -11.75 -27.58 -18.47
CA LYS A 362 -13.18 -27.27 -18.76
C LYS A 362 -13.67 -27.91 -20.06
N GLN A 363 -12.87 -27.90 -21.12
CA GLN A 363 -13.21 -28.55 -22.40
C GLN A 363 -13.28 -30.08 -22.25
N GLU A 364 -12.35 -30.69 -21.51
CA GLU A 364 -12.38 -32.12 -21.18
C GLU A 364 -13.63 -32.48 -20.37
N MET A 365 -13.98 -31.70 -19.34
CA MET A 365 -15.20 -31.89 -18.57
C MET A 365 -16.47 -31.80 -19.44
N ALA A 366 -16.53 -30.81 -20.34
CA ALA A 366 -17.64 -30.67 -21.29
C ALA A 366 -17.72 -31.87 -22.26
N ARG A 367 -16.58 -32.40 -22.69
CA ARG A 367 -16.50 -33.62 -23.51
C ARG A 367 -17.02 -34.85 -22.74
N TYR A 368 -16.57 -35.07 -21.51
CA TYR A 368 -17.06 -36.20 -20.70
C TYR A 368 -18.57 -36.10 -20.45
N LEU A 369 -19.10 -34.90 -20.17
CA LEU A 369 -20.56 -34.69 -20.04
C LEU A 369 -21.33 -35.07 -21.31
N LYS A 370 -20.78 -34.77 -22.49
CA LYS A 370 -21.37 -35.21 -23.77
C LYS A 370 -21.31 -36.73 -23.93
N GLU A 371 -20.16 -37.36 -23.68
CA GLU A 371 -20.00 -38.81 -23.74
C GLU A 371 -20.94 -39.54 -22.76
N TYR A 372 -21.18 -38.99 -21.57
CA TYR A 372 -22.19 -39.49 -20.63
C TYR A 372 -23.63 -39.33 -21.13
N GLN A 373 -23.97 -38.20 -21.76
CA GLN A 373 -25.29 -37.98 -22.35
C GLN A 373 -25.56 -38.95 -23.52
N ASP A 374 -24.56 -39.18 -24.38
CA ASP A 374 -24.66 -40.12 -25.49
C ASP A 374 -24.82 -41.56 -24.98
N LEU A 375 -24.09 -41.96 -23.93
CA LEU A 375 -24.26 -43.27 -23.29
C LEU A 375 -25.64 -43.42 -22.61
N LEU A 376 -26.16 -42.36 -21.99
CA LEU A 376 -27.51 -42.34 -21.41
C LEU A 376 -28.58 -42.51 -22.51
N ASN A 377 -28.41 -41.86 -23.66
CA ASN A 377 -29.30 -41.99 -24.81
C ASN A 377 -29.32 -43.44 -25.34
N VAL A 378 -28.15 -44.09 -25.46
CA VAL A 378 -28.04 -45.52 -25.83
C VAL A 378 -28.73 -46.41 -24.78
N LYS A 379 -28.53 -46.14 -23.49
CA LYS A 379 -29.20 -46.88 -22.41
C LYS A 379 -30.73 -46.76 -22.50
N MET A 380 -31.26 -45.57 -22.77
CA MET A 380 -32.70 -45.36 -22.97
C MET A 380 -33.23 -46.09 -24.20
N ALA A 381 -32.49 -46.12 -25.31
CA ALA A 381 -32.87 -46.91 -26.49
C ALA A 381 -32.95 -48.41 -26.15
N LEU A 382 -31.95 -48.94 -25.44
CA LEU A 382 -31.95 -50.34 -24.99
C LEU A 382 -33.08 -50.65 -24.00
N ASP A 383 -33.45 -49.74 -23.09
CA ASP A 383 -34.63 -49.93 -22.23
C ASP A 383 -35.92 -50.06 -23.06
N ILE A 384 -36.07 -49.24 -24.11
CA ILE A 384 -37.22 -49.25 -25.02
C ILE A 384 -37.26 -50.57 -25.80
N GLU A 385 -36.12 -51.03 -26.31
CA GLU A 385 -36.00 -52.34 -26.96
C GLU A 385 -36.36 -53.48 -25.99
N ILE A 386 -35.80 -53.49 -24.77
CA ILE A 386 -36.12 -54.50 -23.76
C ILE A 386 -37.61 -54.49 -23.40
N ALA A 387 -38.23 -53.31 -23.28
CA ALA A 387 -39.67 -53.18 -23.04
C ALA A 387 -40.50 -53.70 -24.23
N ALA A 388 -40.06 -53.45 -25.47
CA ALA A 388 -40.69 -53.98 -26.67
C ALA A 388 -40.57 -55.51 -26.75
N TYR A 389 -39.39 -56.08 -26.49
CA TYR A 389 -39.17 -57.52 -26.44
C TYR A 389 -40.00 -58.19 -25.34
N ARG A 390 -40.06 -57.62 -24.13
CA ARG A 390 -40.94 -58.11 -23.04
C ARG A 390 -42.41 -58.15 -23.45
N LYS A 391 -42.91 -57.06 -24.05
CA LYS A 391 -44.29 -56.99 -24.54
C LYS A 391 -44.58 -58.00 -25.67
N LEU A 392 -43.58 -58.32 -26.48
CA LEU A 392 -43.69 -59.35 -27.52
C LEU A 392 -43.75 -60.77 -26.92
N LEU A 393 -42.91 -61.04 -25.91
CA LEU A 393 -42.91 -62.27 -25.11
C LEU A 393 -44.23 -62.46 -24.35
N GLU A 394 -44.75 -61.42 -23.68
CA GLU A 394 -46.07 -61.42 -23.04
C GLU A 394 -47.19 -61.72 -24.07
N GLY A 395 -47.06 -61.20 -25.29
CA GLY A 395 -47.96 -61.50 -26.42
C GLY A 395 -47.83 -62.93 -26.97
N GLU A 396 -46.69 -63.59 -26.79
CA GLU A 396 -46.47 -64.99 -27.19
C GLU A 396 -46.91 -65.97 -26.09
N GLU A 397 -46.66 -65.66 -24.82
CA GLU A 397 -47.27 -66.34 -23.66
C GLU A 397 -48.79 -66.27 -23.73
N SER A 398 -49.36 -65.14 -24.17
CA SER A 398 -50.80 -65.00 -24.44
C SER A 398 -51.33 -65.95 -25.51
N ARG A 399 -50.48 -66.44 -26.42
CA ARG A 399 -50.84 -67.46 -27.44
C ARG A 399 -50.68 -68.88 -26.92
N PHE A 400 -49.68 -69.14 -26.07
CA PHE A 400 -49.55 -70.42 -25.37
C PHE A 400 -50.59 -70.63 -24.25
N SER A 401 -51.15 -69.55 -23.69
CA SER A 401 -52.15 -69.59 -22.61
C SER A 401 -53.58 -69.94 -23.04
N VAL A 402 -53.85 -70.11 -24.35
CA VAL A 402 -55.16 -70.62 -24.86
C VAL A 402 -55.22 -72.15 -24.75
N GLY A 403 -54.93 -72.68 -23.55
CA GLY A 403 -54.52 -74.07 -23.40
C GLY A 403 -54.51 -74.68 -22.00
N VAL A 404 -55.36 -74.23 -21.06
CA VAL A 404 -56.02 -75.06 -20.01
C VAL A 404 -56.94 -74.17 -19.15
N HIS A 405 -58.16 -74.64 -18.90
CA HIS A 405 -59.15 -73.96 -18.05
C HIS A 405 -59.23 -74.59 -16.65
N GLY A 406 -59.45 -73.74 -15.63
CA GLY A 406 -59.97 -74.12 -14.31
C GLY A 406 -58.91 -74.61 -13.30
N GLY A 407 -58.88 -74.16 -12.05
CA GLY A 407 -59.73 -73.18 -11.36
C GLY A 407 -60.28 -73.72 -10.04
N VAL A 408 -59.84 -73.15 -8.92
CA VAL A 408 -60.55 -73.18 -7.63
C VAL A 408 -60.27 -71.87 -6.90
N ALA A 409 -61.31 -71.25 -6.35
CA ALA A 409 -61.25 -69.97 -5.67
C ALA A 409 -60.89 -70.11 -4.19
N SER A 410 -60.34 -69.05 -3.60
CA SER A 410 -60.45 -68.79 -2.17
C SER A 410 -60.69 -67.29 -1.96
N LEU A 411 -61.80 -66.95 -1.28
CA LEU A 411 -62.17 -65.59 -0.89
C LEU A 411 -62.00 -65.42 0.63
N TYR A 412 -62.22 -64.19 1.10
CA TYR A 412 -62.14 -63.69 2.49
C TYR A 412 -60.72 -63.42 3.02
N THR A 413 -60.38 -62.30 3.71
CA THR A 413 -61.01 -60.97 3.92
C THR A 413 -59.89 -59.99 4.37
N HIS A 414 -60.09 -58.67 4.25
CA HIS A 414 -59.36 -57.48 4.81
C HIS A 414 -58.18 -57.71 5.81
N ALA A 415 -57.13 -56.87 5.88
CA ALA A 415 -57.16 -55.39 5.84
C ALA A 415 -55.75 -54.72 5.74
N MET A 416 -55.76 -53.38 5.69
CA MET A 416 -54.69 -52.40 5.99
C MET A 416 -53.80 -51.87 4.85
N ALA A 417 -53.45 -50.59 4.99
CA ALA A 417 -53.04 -49.67 3.92
C ALA A 417 -51.51 -49.48 3.80
N PRO A 418 -51.08 -48.61 2.87
CA PRO A 418 -50.33 -47.44 3.34
C PRO A 418 -50.82 -46.10 2.75
N PRO A 419 -50.67 -44.98 3.50
CA PRO A 419 -51.02 -43.64 3.01
C PRO A 419 -49.85 -42.93 2.30
N ILE A 420 -50.21 -41.96 1.45
CA ILE A 420 -49.29 -40.95 0.93
C ILE A 420 -49.04 -39.90 2.03
N PHE A 421 -47.79 -39.48 2.23
CA PHE A 421 -47.45 -38.28 3.00
C PHE A 421 -46.32 -37.46 2.37
N THR A 422 -46.41 -36.15 2.57
CA THR A 422 -45.51 -35.13 2.02
C THR A 422 -44.22 -34.95 2.84
N ARG A 423 -43.16 -34.45 2.16
CA ARG A 423 -41.97 -33.64 2.59
C ARG A 423 -41.77 -33.28 4.08
N PRO A 424 -40.54 -32.92 4.55
CA PRO A 424 -39.19 -32.98 3.94
C PRO A 424 -38.15 -33.68 4.84
N ILE A 425 -36.86 -33.70 4.46
CA ILE A 425 -35.74 -34.03 5.38
C ILE A 425 -34.79 -32.84 5.49
N LEU A 426 -34.53 -32.44 6.74
CA LEU A 426 -33.49 -31.49 7.11
C LEU A 426 -32.20 -32.23 7.52
N SER A 427 -31.08 -31.52 7.32
CA SER A 427 -29.69 -31.90 7.61
C SER A 427 -29.38 -32.29 9.07
N SER A 428 -28.38 -33.15 9.26
CA SER A 428 -27.43 -33.02 10.38
C SER A 428 -26.07 -33.63 10.05
N LEU A 429 -25.00 -33.08 10.67
CA LEU A 429 -23.58 -33.50 10.63
C LEU A 429 -22.83 -33.24 9.30
N SER A 430 -21.56 -32.81 9.29
CA SER A 430 -20.74 -32.06 10.27
C SER A 430 -19.45 -31.56 9.59
N SER A 431 -18.89 -30.43 10.05
CA SER A 431 -17.51 -29.92 9.85
C SER A 431 -16.76 -30.13 8.53
N GLY A 432 -16.43 -29.01 7.87
CA GLY A 432 -15.38 -28.92 6.85
C GLY A 432 -15.14 -27.46 6.45
N THR A 433 -14.02 -26.88 6.88
CA THR A 433 -13.66 -25.48 6.61
C THR A 433 -13.26 -25.26 5.15
N SER A 434 -13.81 -24.23 4.51
CA SER A 434 -13.33 -23.73 3.21
C SER A 434 -12.89 -22.28 3.33
N TYR A 435 -11.72 -21.98 2.78
CA TYR A 435 -11.11 -20.66 2.80
C TYR A 435 -11.82 -19.66 1.88
N LEU A 436 -11.65 -18.38 2.18
CA LEU A 436 -12.02 -17.28 1.30
C LEU A 436 -11.12 -17.28 0.07
N LEU A 437 -11.68 -17.03 -1.12
CA LEU A 437 -11.00 -16.23 -2.12
C LEU A 437 -12.02 -15.41 -2.92
N THR A 438 -11.70 -14.13 -3.07
CA THR A 438 -12.57 -13.10 -3.62
C THR A 438 -12.14 -12.83 -5.05
N SER A 439 -13.05 -13.00 -6.02
CA SER A 439 -12.84 -12.51 -7.38
C SER A 439 -13.84 -11.41 -7.68
N ARG A 440 -13.34 -10.17 -7.82
CA ARG A 440 -14.13 -9.05 -8.33
C ARG A 440 -14.34 -9.28 -9.82
N LEU A 441 -15.58 -9.21 -10.28
CA LEU A 441 -15.86 -8.83 -11.67
C LEU A 441 -16.64 -7.53 -11.65
N LEU A 442 -16.16 -6.59 -12.46
CA LEU A 442 -16.87 -5.36 -12.78
C LEU A 442 -18.13 -5.74 -13.57
N SER A 443 -19.28 -5.19 -13.16
CA SER A 443 -20.36 -4.93 -14.11
C SER A 443 -21.13 -3.70 -13.65
N SER A 444 -21.26 -2.76 -14.58
CA SER A 444 -21.99 -1.51 -14.45
C SER A 444 -23.48 -1.75 -14.21
N SER A 445 -24.02 -1.20 -13.13
CA SER A 445 -25.48 -1.14 -12.91
C SER A 445 -26.06 0.10 -13.60
N VAL A 446 -26.55 -0.07 -14.83
CA VAL A 446 -27.48 0.90 -15.44
C VAL A 446 -28.87 0.69 -14.84
N SER A 447 -29.46 1.76 -14.32
CA SER A 447 -30.80 1.75 -13.74
C SER A 447 -31.88 1.74 -14.82
N THR A 448 -32.61 0.64 -14.98
CA THR A 448 -33.83 0.60 -15.80
C THR A 448 -35.06 0.98 -14.98
N THR A 449 -35.82 1.95 -15.46
CA THR A 449 -37.13 2.35 -14.93
C THR A 449 -38.25 1.39 -15.33
N GLU A 450 -39.21 1.12 -14.43
CA GLU A 450 -40.40 0.33 -14.75
C GLU A 450 -41.45 1.12 -15.54
N GLY A 451 -42.07 0.48 -16.54
CA GLY A 451 -43.21 1.00 -17.31
C GLY A 451 -43.96 -0.12 -18.01
N LEU A 452 -45.22 -0.36 -17.63
CA LEU A 452 -46.07 -1.47 -18.09
C LEU A 452 -46.71 -1.20 -19.47
N ILE A 453 -46.96 -2.25 -20.28
CA ILE A 453 -48.32 -2.71 -20.72
C ILE A 453 -48.30 -3.75 -21.87
N SER A 454 -49.03 -4.86 -21.65
CA SER A 454 -49.72 -5.78 -22.59
C SER A 454 -49.00 -6.62 -23.66
N ALA A 455 -49.70 -7.69 -24.06
CA ALA A 455 -49.18 -8.85 -24.80
C ALA A 455 -50.13 -9.36 -25.90
N SER A 456 -49.57 -10.04 -26.89
CA SER A 456 -50.15 -11.05 -27.82
C SER A 456 -49.04 -11.44 -28.83
N HIS A 457 -49.01 -12.54 -29.57
CA HIS A 457 -49.58 -13.91 -29.58
C HIS A 457 -49.06 -14.55 -30.90
N ALA A 458 -48.99 -15.90 -30.97
CA ALA A 458 -48.78 -16.75 -32.17
C ALA A 458 -47.34 -17.02 -32.72
N GLN A 459 -47.17 -18.27 -33.15
CA GLN A 459 -46.05 -18.90 -33.89
C GLN A 459 -46.50 -19.18 -35.36
N PRO A 460 -45.89 -20.08 -36.19
CA PRO A 460 -44.47 -20.44 -36.47
C PRO A 460 -44.11 -20.51 -38.00
N ALA A 461 -42.81 -20.70 -38.31
CA ALA A 461 -42.25 -21.33 -39.55
C ALA A 461 -42.46 -20.56 -40.91
N GLU A 462 -41.73 -20.81 -42.02
CA GLU A 462 -40.88 -21.95 -42.45
C GLU A 462 -39.88 -21.58 -43.59
N SER A 463 -38.87 -22.44 -43.85
CA SER A 463 -38.07 -22.60 -45.11
C SER A 463 -36.90 -21.64 -45.47
N SER A 464 -35.99 -22.14 -46.33
CA SER A 464 -34.61 -21.65 -46.65
C SER A 464 -34.34 -21.76 -48.18
N PRO A 465 -33.08 -21.69 -48.69
CA PRO A 465 -32.16 -20.56 -48.95
C PRO A 465 -31.82 -20.51 -50.49
N PRO A 466 -30.61 -20.17 -50.99
CA PRO A 466 -29.59 -19.18 -50.61
C PRO A 466 -29.35 -18.11 -51.71
N GLY A 467 -28.52 -17.11 -51.44
CA GLY A 467 -27.94 -16.21 -52.44
C GLY A 467 -26.60 -15.64 -51.93
N GLU A 468 -25.51 -16.00 -52.60
CA GLU A 468 -24.14 -15.57 -52.25
C GLU A 468 -23.84 -14.22 -52.90
N GLU A 469 -23.72 -13.15 -52.12
CA GLU A 469 -22.98 -11.95 -52.54
C GLU A 469 -22.08 -11.49 -51.38
N GLU A 470 -20.83 -11.19 -51.73
CA GLU A 470 -19.78 -10.77 -50.80
C GLU A 470 -20.07 -9.34 -50.31
N VAL A 471 -20.02 -9.12 -48.99
CA VAL A 471 -20.06 -7.78 -48.40
C VAL A 471 -18.79 -7.59 -47.59
N GLU A 472 -17.97 -6.62 -48.00
CA GLU A 472 -16.82 -6.16 -47.24
C GLU A 472 -17.30 -5.66 -45.87
N GLU A 473 -16.74 -6.22 -44.79
CA GLU A 473 -16.90 -5.66 -43.44
C GLU A 473 -16.17 -4.31 -43.39
N LYS A 474 -16.90 -3.23 -43.71
CA LYS A 474 -16.52 -1.90 -43.26
C LYS A 474 -16.82 -1.84 -41.77
N GLU A 475 -15.76 -1.72 -40.98
CA GLU A 475 -15.84 -1.25 -39.61
C GLU A 475 -16.45 0.17 -39.64
N GLU A 476 -17.75 0.27 -39.38
CA GLU A 476 -18.34 1.54 -38.94
C GLU A 476 -17.82 1.78 -37.53
N GLU A 477 -16.67 2.47 -37.44
CA GLU A 477 -16.31 3.16 -36.21
C GLU A 477 -17.47 4.13 -35.89
N GLU A 478 -18.20 3.86 -34.81
CA GLU A 478 -19.08 4.85 -34.19
C GLU A 478 -18.21 6.02 -33.73
N GLU A 479 -18.01 7.01 -34.61
CA GLU A 479 -17.53 8.33 -34.22
C GLU A 479 -18.46 8.84 -33.12
N LYS A 480 -17.99 8.82 -31.88
CA LYS A 480 -18.67 9.47 -30.76
C LYS A 480 -18.87 10.92 -31.15
N GLU A 481 -20.12 11.34 -31.34
CA GLU A 481 -20.45 12.75 -31.51
C GLU A 481 -19.86 13.54 -30.33
N GLN A 482 -18.77 14.27 -30.57
CA GLN A 482 -18.24 15.19 -29.58
C GLN A 482 -19.30 16.27 -29.33
N GLU A 483 -19.83 16.30 -28.12
CA GLU A 483 -20.76 17.34 -27.66
C GLU A 483 -20.11 18.72 -27.89
N LYS A 484 -20.64 19.47 -28.86
CA LYS A 484 -20.10 20.80 -29.20
C LYS A 484 -20.58 21.80 -28.16
N LEU A 485 -19.70 22.10 -27.20
CA LEU A 485 -19.95 23.03 -26.10
C LEU A 485 -19.97 24.51 -26.55
N GLY A 486 -19.40 24.79 -27.74
CA GLY A 486 -19.29 26.11 -28.35
C GLY A 486 -17.85 26.61 -28.43
N LYS A 487 -17.69 27.90 -28.78
CA LYS A 487 -16.39 28.56 -28.91
C LYS A 487 -16.36 29.90 -28.17
N LEU A 488 -15.20 30.29 -27.66
CA LEU A 488 -14.96 31.59 -27.01
C LEU A 488 -13.87 32.38 -27.76
N GLN A 489 -14.14 33.65 -28.04
CA GLN A 489 -13.17 34.62 -28.53
C GLN A 489 -12.70 35.52 -27.39
N TYR A 490 -11.39 35.59 -27.20
CA TYR A 490 -10.75 36.42 -26.18
C TYR A 490 -9.54 37.14 -26.75
N SER A 491 -9.05 38.12 -26.00
CA SER A 491 -7.75 38.74 -26.21
C SER A 491 -6.89 38.71 -24.94
N ILE A 492 -5.56 38.64 -25.12
CA ILE A 492 -4.58 38.65 -24.04
C ILE A 492 -3.45 39.59 -24.43
N ASP A 493 -3.07 40.49 -23.53
CA ASP A 493 -1.94 41.40 -23.68
C ASP A 493 -1.19 41.56 -22.36
N TYR A 494 0.14 41.73 -22.41
CA TYR A 494 0.96 41.90 -21.20
C TYR A 494 1.79 43.19 -21.26
N ASP A 495 1.45 44.10 -20.35
CA ASP A 495 2.17 45.35 -20.13
C ASP A 495 3.38 45.09 -19.22
N PHE A 496 4.55 44.93 -19.84
CA PHE A 496 5.84 44.69 -19.18
C PHE A 496 6.31 45.88 -18.34
N GLU A 497 5.92 47.12 -18.68
CA GLU A 497 6.32 48.32 -17.94
C GLU A 497 5.54 48.45 -16.62
N ASN A 498 4.24 48.13 -16.64
CA ASN A 498 3.36 48.27 -15.49
C ASN A 498 3.03 46.94 -14.77
N THR A 499 3.57 45.81 -15.22
CA THR A 499 3.34 44.46 -14.68
C THR A 499 1.85 44.04 -14.64
N LYS A 500 1.16 44.20 -15.78
CA LYS A 500 -0.28 43.92 -15.91
C LYS A 500 -0.56 42.96 -17.05
N LEU A 501 -1.22 41.85 -16.74
CA LEU A 501 -1.89 41.02 -17.74
C LEU A 501 -3.31 41.57 -17.96
N THR A 502 -3.62 41.92 -19.20
CA THR A 502 -4.94 42.37 -19.65
C THR A 502 -5.61 41.21 -20.41
N VAL A 503 -6.83 40.85 -20.01
CA VAL A 503 -7.62 39.78 -20.62
C VAL A 503 -8.95 40.35 -21.08
N GLY A 504 -9.19 40.36 -22.40
CA GLY A 504 -10.46 40.74 -23.00
C GLY A 504 -11.34 39.52 -23.27
N ILE A 505 -12.60 39.57 -22.84
CA ILE A 505 -13.63 38.61 -23.24
C ILE A 505 -14.51 39.29 -24.29
N LEU A 506 -14.40 38.87 -25.54
CA LEU A 506 -15.01 39.55 -26.68
C LEU A 506 -16.42 39.00 -26.93
N GLN A 507 -16.53 37.74 -27.31
CA GLN A 507 -17.78 37.07 -27.63
C GLN A 507 -17.65 35.56 -27.53
N ALA A 508 -18.77 34.84 -27.40
CA ALA A 508 -18.82 33.40 -27.61
C ALA A 508 -19.80 33.07 -28.75
N ALA A 509 -19.63 31.90 -29.35
CA ALA A 509 -20.46 31.41 -30.44
C ALA A 509 -20.83 29.94 -30.25
N ASP A 510 -21.98 29.55 -30.81
CA ASP A 510 -22.49 28.18 -30.84
C ASP A 510 -22.51 27.47 -29.47
N LEU A 511 -22.80 28.21 -28.39
CA LEU A 511 -22.88 27.65 -27.03
C LEU A 511 -23.98 26.59 -26.92
N MET A 512 -23.75 25.58 -26.08
CA MET A 512 -24.79 24.61 -25.71
C MET A 512 -25.97 25.29 -24.98
N SER A 513 -27.19 24.88 -25.31
CA SER A 513 -28.41 25.31 -24.62
C SER A 513 -28.64 24.52 -23.34
N MET A 514 -28.58 25.19 -22.19
CA MET A 514 -28.76 24.58 -20.88
C MET A 514 -30.18 24.80 -20.32
N ASP A 515 -30.86 25.90 -20.70
CA ASP A 515 -32.27 26.12 -20.35
C ASP A 515 -33.18 25.13 -21.09
N SER A 516 -34.23 24.71 -20.40
CA SER A 516 -35.44 24.09 -20.99
C SER A 516 -36.12 24.88 -22.12
N GLY A 517 -35.72 26.14 -22.33
CA GLY A 517 -36.18 27.01 -23.42
C GLY A 517 -35.38 26.90 -24.73
N GLY A 518 -34.33 26.07 -24.80
CA GLY A 518 -33.47 25.96 -25.98
C GLY A 518 -32.49 27.14 -26.15
N THR A 519 -32.20 27.83 -25.06
CA THR A 519 -31.22 28.92 -24.97
C THR A 519 -30.34 28.73 -23.71
N SER A 520 -29.51 29.71 -23.41
CA SER A 520 -28.82 29.87 -22.12
C SER A 520 -28.83 31.37 -21.77
N ASP A 521 -28.60 31.72 -20.50
CA ASP A 521 -28.27 33.05 -19.99
C ASP A 521 -26.74 33.16 -19.70
N PRO A 522 -25.83 33.11 -20.70
CA PRO A 522 -24.40 32.94 -20.46
C PRO A 522 -23.68 34.14 -19.81
N TYR A 523 -22.67 33.82 -19.00
CA TYR A 523 -21.59 34.73 -18.55
C TYR A 523 -20.25 33.98 -18.47
N VAL A 524 -19.14 34.71 -18.53
CA VAL A 524 -17.78 34.13 -18.44
C VAL A 524 -17.13 34.51 -17.12
N ARG A 525 -16.53 33.53 -16.44
CA ARG A 525 -15.69 33.71 -15.27
C ARG A 525 -14.22 33.58 -15.66
N VAL A 526 -13.44 34.62 -15.38
CA VAL A 526 -12.00 34.70 -15.66
C VAL A 526 -11.24 34.66 -14.33
N LEU A 527 -10.32 33.70 -14.18
CA LEU A 527 -9.44 33.58 -13.02
C LEU A 527 -8.06 33.07 -13.41
N LEU A 528 -7.08 33.23 -12.52
CA LEU A 528 -5.68 32.94 -12.81
C LEU A 528 -5.13 31.92 -11.79
N HIS A 529 -5.27 30.64 -12.12
CA HIS A 529 -4.96 29.51 -11.24
C HIS A 529 -3.45 29.45 -10.92
N PRO A 530 -3.01 29.18 -9.67
CA PRO A 530 -3.80 28.73 -8.52
C PRO A 530 -4.43 29.84 -7.65
N ASP A 531 -4.39 31.12 -8.02
CA ASP A 531 -5.02 32.21 -7.24
C ASP A 531 -6.55 32.19 -7.40
N LYS A 532 -7.21 31.28 -6.67
CA LYS A 532 -8.68 31.17 -6.63
C LYS A 532 -9.37 32.39 -6.00
N LYS A 533 -8.64 33.36 -5.42
CA LYS A 533 -9.25 34.53 -4.72
C LYS A 533 -9.60 35.67 -5.66
N LYS A 534 -8.86 35.85 -6.76
CA LYS A 534 -9.13 36.88 -7.78
C LYS A 534 -9.84 36.28 -8.98
N LYS A 535 -11.15 36.43 -9.01
CA LYS A 535 -12.01 36.09 -10.16
C LYS A 535 -12.78 37.32 -10.62
N PHE A 536 -12.98 37.42 -11.93
CA PHE A 536 -13.85 38.40 -12.56
C PHE A 536 -14.96 37.67 -13.31
N ASP A 537 -16.18 38.16 -13.22
CA ASP A 537 -17.33 37.62 -13.96
C ASP A 537 -17.82 38.71 -14.92
N THR A 538 -18.09 38.36 -16.19
CA THR A 538 -18.77 39.26 -17.14
C THR A 538 -20.21 39.49 -16.72
N LYS A 539 -20.89 40.42 -17.40
CA LYS A 539 -22.35 40.51 -17.35
C LYS A 539 -22.98 39.24 -17.92
N VAL A 540 -24.18 38.94 -17.40
CA VAL A 540 -25.07 37.89 -17.88
C VAL A 540 -25.82 38.38 -19.10
N HIS A 541 -25.68 37.68 -20.22
CA HIS A 541 -26.44 37.94 -21.44
C HIS A 541 -27.60 36.95 -21.51
N LYS A 542 -28.84 37.44 -21.60
CA LYS A 542 -30.01 36.57 -21.49
C LYS A 542 -30.44 35.96 -22.80
N LYS A 543 -30.83 34.68 -22.76
CA LYS A 543 -31.45 33.90 -23.84
C LYS A 543 -30.68 33.99 -25.15
N THR A 544 -29.37 33.72 -25.10
CA THR A 544 -28.49 33.73 -26.27
C THR A 544 -27.46 32.62 -26.19
N LEU A 545 -27.17 32.01 -27.34
CA LEU A 545 -26.06 31.06 -27.53
C LEU A 545 -24.86 31.72 -28.21
N ASN A 546 -24.99 33.01 -28.56
CA ASN A 546 -23.97 33.83 -29.21
C ASN A 546 -23.83 35.19 -28.49
N PRO A 547 -23.38 35.22 -27.22
CA PRO A 547 -23.22 36.46 -26.45
C PRO A 547 -22.02 37.28 -26.93
N VAL A 548 -22.19 38.60 -26.99
CA VAL A 548 -21.11 39.57 -27.25
C VAL A 548 -20.89 40.37 -25.97
N PHE A 549 -19.80 40.11 -25.26
CA PHE A 549 -19.48 40.67 -23.95
C PHE A 549 -18.72 42.00 -24.08
N ASN A 550 -17.62 42.01 -24.83
CA ASN A 550 -16.66 43.12 -24.95
C ASN A 550 -16.25 43.71 -23.59
N GLU A 551 -15.86 42.85 -22.65
CA GLU A 551 -15.39 43.23 -21.31
C GLU A 551 -13.88 42.96 -21.16
N THR A 552 -13.20 43.71 -20.30
CA THR A 552 -11.75 43.62 -20.14
C THR A 552 -11.36 43.63 -18.67
N PHE A 553 -10.52 42.67 -18.28
CA PHE A 553 -10.08 42.42 -16.91
C PHE A 553 -8.56 42.58 -16.81
N VAL A 554 -8.07 43.08 -15.66
CA VAL A 554 -6.66 43.39 -15.46
C VAL A 554 -6.13 42.70 -14.21
N PHE A 555 -5.18 41.80 -14.40
CA PHE A 555 -4.45 41.11 -13.33
C PHE A 555 -3.08 41.78 -13.13
N LYS A 556 -2.84 42.32 -11.94
CA LYS A 556 -1.52 42.80 -11.51
C LYS A 556 -0.68 41.61 -11.07
N VAL A 557 0.21 41.13 -11.93
CA VAL A 557 1.07 39.95 -11.72
C VAL A 557 2.41 40.18 -12.43
N PRO A 558 3.57 40.07 -11.74
CA PRO A 558 4.88 40.12 -12.38
C PRO A 558 5.08 38.99 -13.40
N TYR A 559 5.81 39.26 -14.48
CA TYR A 559 6.02 38.30 -15.57
C TYR A 559 6.69 37.00 -15.10
N GLU A 560 7.66 37.12 -14.18
CA GLU A 560 8.37 35.99 -13.57
C GLU A 560 7.45 35.01 -12.82
N GLU A 561 6.39 35.52 -12.18
CA GLU A 561 5.41 34.67 -11.50
C GLU A 561 4.45 33.97 -12.47
N LEU A 562 4.37 34.44 -13.72
CA LEU A 562 3.30 34.08 -14.63
C LEU A 562 3.48 32.66 -15.21
N GLY A 563 4.73 32.22 -15.44
CA GLY A 563 5.04 30.92 -16.03
C GLY A 563 4.58 29.69 -15.22
N GLY A 564 4.26 29.84 -13.94
CA GLY A 564 3.68 28.79 -13.09
C GLY A 564 2.15 28.83 -12.98
N LYS A 565 1.47 29.64 -13.79
CA LYS A 565 0.03 29.93 -13.65
C LYS A 565 -0.75 29.59 -14.92
N THR A 566 -2.05 29.34 -14.75
CA THR A 566 -2.99 29.01 -15.85
C THR A 566 -4.14 30.00 -15.84
N LEU A 567 -4.34 30.73 -16.93
CA LEU A 567 -5.54 31.53 -17.14
C LEU A 567 -6.71 30.57 -17.44
N MET A 568 -7.78 30.65 -16.66
CA MET A 568 -9.00 29.86 -16.88
C MET A 568 -10.16 30.81 -17.19
N MET A 569 -10.87 30.51 -18.28
CA MET A 569 -12.04 31.24 -18.75
C MET A 569 -13.20 30.25 -18.87
N SER A 570 -14.00 30.14 -17.81
CA SER A 570 -15.11 29.17 -17.73
C SER A 570 -16.43 29.88 -18.05
N VAL A 571 -17.17 29.36 -19.04
CA VAL A 571 -18.48 29.86 -19.46
C VAL A 571 -19.56 29.15 -18.65
N TYR A 572 -20.42 29.95 -18.01
CA TYR A 572 -21.51 29.47 -17.17
C TYR A 572 -22.86 29.89 -17.75
N ASP A 573 -23.87 29.06 -17.53
CA ASP A 573 -25.27 29.44 -17.64
C ASP A 573 -25.74 30.07 -16.31
N TYR A 574 -26.37 31.26 -16.36
CA TYR A 574 -26.87 31.92 -15.16
C TYR A 574 -28.24 31.40 -14.77
N ASP A 575 -28.30 30.76 -13.60
CA ASP A 575 -29.53 30.17 -13.10
C ASP A 575 -30.06 30.88 -11.84
N ARG A 576 -31.34 31.27 -11.83
CA ARG A 576 -31.89 32.15 -10.77
C ARG A 576 -32.21 31.41 -9.47
N PHE A 577 -32.50 30.11 -9.55
CA PHE A 577 -32.98 29.32 -8.42
C PHE A 577 -32.21 28.01 -8.21
N SER A 578 -31.15 27.80 -8.99
CA SER A 578 -30.29 26.60 -9.00
C SER A 578 -28.83 26.99 -8.82
N LYS A 579 -27.94 26.00 -8.81
CA LYS A 579 -26.51 26.23 -9.05
C LYS A 579 -26.33 26.57 -10.53
N HIS A 580 -25.52 27.58 -10.85
CA HIS A 580 -25.17 27.91 -12.23
C HIS A 580 -24.43 26.73 -12.88
N ASP A 581 -24.89 26.28 -14.04
CA ASP A 581 -24.28 25.18 -14.77
C ASP A 581 -23.08 25.67 -15.59
N VAL A 582 -22.09 24.80 -15.80
CA VAL A 582 -20.90 25.12 -16.62
C VAL A 582 -21.18 24.63 -18.04
N ILE A 583 -21.11 25.54 -19.00
CA ILE A 583 -21.26 25.21 -20.43
C ILE A 583 -19.94 24.62 -20.96
N GLY A 584 -18.80 25.17 -20.53
CA GLY A 584 -17.47 24.69 -20.88
C GLY A 584 -16.39 25.69 -20.47
N GLU A 585 -15.13 25.38 -20.69
CA GLU A 585 -14.02 26.26 -20.32
C GLU A 585 -12.85 26.26 -21.30
N VAL A 586 -12.04 27.32 -21.23
CA VAL A 586 -10.74 27.42 -21.89
C VAL A 586 -9.66 27.51 -20.81
N LYS A 587 -8.71 26.56 -20.83
CA LYS A 587 -7.52 26.54 -19.97
C LYS A 587 -6.29 26.94 -20.77
N LEU A 588 -5.58 27.98 -20.31
CA LEU A 588 -4.40 28.52 -20.98
C LEU A 588 -3.21 28.56 -20.02
N PRO A 589 -2.31 27.57 -20.07
CA PRO A 589 -1.03 27.62 -19.37
C PRO A 589 -0.23 28.84 -19.85
N MET A 590 0.12 29.75 -18.95
CA MET A 590 0.76 31.01 -19.36
C MET A 590 2.20 30.82 -19.87
N ASN A 591 2.80 29.65 -19.63
CA ASN A 591 4.10 29.25 -20.17
C ASN A 591 4.04 28.76 -21.63
N THR A 592 2.86 28.43 -22.17
CA THR A 592 2.70 28.03 -23.59
C THR A 592 2.41 29.21 -24.52
N ILE A 593 2.37 30.44 -23.98
CA ILE A 593 1.89 31.64 -24.68
C ILE A 593 3.03 32.66 -24.84
N ASP A 594 3.27 33.11 -26.07
CA ASP A 594 4.18 34.24 -26.34
C ASP A 594 3.45 35.57 -26.10
N LEU A 595 3.63 36.12 -24.90
CA LEU A 595 3.11 37.43 -24.49
C LEU A 595 3.92 38.62 -25.05
N GLY A 596 4.90 38.39 -25.93
CA GLY A 596 5.62 39.47 -26.63
C GLY A 596 4.77 40.24 -27.64
N ARG A 597 3.53 39.81 -27.89
CA ARG A 597 2.54 40.48 -28.75
C ARG A 597 1.13 40.33 -28.17
N PRO A 598 0.22 41.28 -28.40
CA PRO A 598 -1.20 41.07 -28.14
C PRO A 598 -1.73 39.89 -28.94
N ILE A 599 -2.50 39.03 -28.28
CA ILE A 599 -3.15 37.85 -28.83
C ILE A 599 -4.65 38.14 -28.91
N GLU A 600 -5.28 37.75 -30.01
CA GLU A 600 -6.73 37.68 -30.15
C GLU A 600 -7.07 36.45 -30.99
N GLU A 601 -7.80 35.49 -30.41
CA GLU A 601 -8.09 34.22 -31.08
C GLU A 601 -9.40 33.59 -30.60
N TRP A 602 -9.86 32.59 -31.35
CA TRP A 602 -10.97 31.72 -30.98
C TRP A 602 -10.43 30.40 -30.43
N ARG A 603 -11.02 29.91 -29.34
CA ARG A 603 -10.83 28.54 -28.85
C ARG A 603 -12.18 27.83 -28.73
N ASP A 604 -12.17 26.54 -29.05
CA ASP A 604 -13.25 25.63 -28.68
C ASP A 604 -13.33 25.49 -27.15
N LEU A 605 -14.54 25.35 -26.62
CA LEU A 605 -14.77 25.09 -25.21
C LEU A 605 -14.56 23.62 -24.91
N GLU A 606 -13.73 23.34 -23.90
CA GLU A 606 -13.51 22.00 -23.36
C GLU A 606 -14.55 21.70 -22.28
N SER A 607 -14.87 20.41 -22.09
CA SER A 607 -15.70 19.98 -20.97
C SER A 607 -15.00 20.34 -19.68
N ALA A 608 -15.63 21.16 -18.84
CA ALA A 608 -15.03 21.52 -17.58
C ALA A 608 -14.84 20.26 -16.73
N ASP A 609 -13.60 20.00 -16.33
CA ASP A 609 -13.32 19.00 -15.30
C ASP A 609 -14.19 19.39 -14.10
N GLN A 610 -15.09 18.50 -13.66
CA GLN A 610 -15.74 18.71 -12.38
C GLN A 610 -14.61 18.79 -11.36
N GLU A 611 -14.36 19.97 -10.76
CA GLU A 611 -13.35 20.15 -9.71
C GLU A 611 -13.53 18.99 -8.74
N GLU A 612 -12.58 18.04 -8.72
CA GLU A 612 -12.68 16.91 -7.80
C GLU A 612 -12.84 17.52 -6.41
N PRO A 613 -13.97 17.29 -5.72
CA PRO A 613 -14.28 18.01 -4.50
C PRO A 613 -13.14 17.79 -3.53
N GLU A 614 -12.51 18.89 -3.09
CA GLU A 614 -11.20 18.88 -2.44
C GLU A 614 -11.12 17.74 -1.42
N LYS A 615 -10.28 16.74 -1.69
CA LYS A 615 -10.26 15.50 -0.91
C LYS A 615 -9.82 15.80 0.53
N LEU A 616 -10.80 15.96 1.42
CA LEU A 616 -10.60 16.28 2.84
C LEU A 616 -10.02 15.11 3.65
N GLY A 617 -10.07 13.90 3.08
CA GLY A 617 -9.61 12.63 3.65
C GLY A 617 -10.75 11.69 4.00
N ASP A 618 -10.40 10.48 4.45
CA ASP A 618 -11.36 9.47 4.91
C ASP A 618 -11.18 9.19 6.41
N ILE A 619 -12.26 8.86 7.12
CA ILE A 619 -12.23 8.39 8.51
C ILE A 619 -12.87 7.01 8.66
N CYS A 620 -12.20 6.12 9.37
CA CYS A 620 -12.71 4.80 9.74
C CYS A 620 -13.32 4.84 11.15
N ILE A 621 -14.61 4.56 11.24
CA ILE A 621 -15.33 4.47 12.52
C ILE A 621 -16.00 3.12 12.70
N SER A 622 -16.00 2.61 13.92
CA SER A 622 -16.69 1.38 14.31
C SER A 622 -17.88 1.67 15.21
N LEU A 623 -19.07 1.22 14.80
CA LEU A 623 -20.31 1.38 15.53
C LEU A 623 -20.77 0.04 16.11
N ARG A 624 -21.18 0.03 17.38
CA ARG A 624 -21.70 -1.17 18.06
C ARG A 624 -22.85 -0.80 18.98
N TYR A 625 -24.03 -1.40 18.77
CA TYR A 625 -25.17 -1.22 19.66
C TYR A 625 -25.50 -2.50 20.44
N VAL A 626 -25.81 -2.37 21.74
CA VAL A 626 -26.27 -3.45 22.61
C VAL A 626 -27.67 -3.07 23.15
N PRO A 627 -28.76 -3.59 22.54
CA PRO A 627 -30.12 -3.21 22.91
C PRO A 627 -30.45 -3.47 24.39
N THR A 628 -30.05 -4.63 24.94
CA THR A 628 -30.34 -5.04 26.32
C THR A 628 -29.72 -4.15 27.39
N ALA A 629 -28.68 -3.37 27.04
CA ALA A 629 -28.02 -2.42 27.92
C ALA A 629 -28.23 -0.96 27.48
N GLY A 630 -29.04 -0.72 26.43
CA GLY A 630 -29.19 0.58 25.78
C GLY A 630 -27.85 1.23 25.44
N LYS A 631 -26.82 0.47 25.03
CA LYS A 631 -25.44 0.98 24.94
C LYS A 631 -24.96 1.08 23.50
N LEU A 632 -24.79 2.31 23.01
CA LEU A 632 -24.08 2.62 21.77
C LEU A 632 -22.60 2.85 22.07
N THR A 633 -21.72 2.16 21.34
CA THR A 633 -20.27 2.40 21.36
C THR A 633 -19.83 2.87 19.98
N VAL A 634 -19.14 4.00 19.95
CA VAL A 634 -18.50 4.58 18.76
C VAL A 634 -17.00 4.51 18.99
N CYS A 635 -16.29 3.70 18.21
CA CYS A 635 -14.83 3.68 18.20
C CYS A 635 -14.32 4.48 17.02
N ILE A 636 -13.42 5.44 17.27
CA ILE A 636 -12.65 6.11 16.23
C ILE A 636 -11.40 5.27 16.01
N LEU A 637 -11.29 4.63 14.85
CA LEU A 637 -10.18 3.72 14.57
C LEU A 637 -8.99 4.53 14.06
N GLU A 638 -9.13 5.13 12.88
CA GLU A 638 -8.09 5.86 12.17
C GLU A 638 -8.69 6.82 11.15
N ALA A 639 -7.89 7.74 10.62
CA ALA A 639 -8.20 8.49 9.42
C ALA A 639 -6.99 8.46 8.48
N LYS A 640 -7.22 8.73 7.19
CA LYS A 640 -6.17 8.73 6.15
C LYS A 640 -6.38 9.86 5.15
N ASN A 641 -5.29 10.24 4.48
CA ASN A 641 -5.27 11.27 3.43
C ASN A 641 -5.96 12.58 3.85
N LEU A 642 -5.83 12.97 5.13
CA LEU A 642 -6.43 14.21 5.63
C LEU A 642 -5.85 15.42 4.90
N LYS A 643 -6.66 16.47 4.71
CA LYS A 643 -6.17 17.75 4.18
C LYS A 643 -5.11 18.36 5.12
N LYS A 644 -4.00 18.80 4.51
CA LYS A 644 -2.96 19.61 5.16
C LYS A 644 -3.54 20.98 5.50
N MET A 645 -3.43 21.40 6.76
CA MET A 645 -3.98 22.67 7.24
C MET A 645 -2.90 23.62 7.77
N ASP A 646 -1.82 23.10 8.36
CA ASP A 646 -0.68 23.92 8.82
C ASP A 646 0.18 24.46 7.66
N ALA A 647 0.62 25.71 7.81
CA ALA A 647 1.63 26.30 6.91
C ALA A 647 3.01 25.66 7.08
N CYS A 648 3.43 25.39 8.33
CA CYS A 648 4.78 24.93 8.71
C CYS A 648 4.82 23.50 9.29
N GLY A 649 3.83 22.66 8.99
CA GLY A 649 3.73 21.26 9.44
C GLY A 649 2.84 20.46 8.49
N LEU A 650 2.35 19.29 8.89
CA LEU A 650 1.25 18.60 8.19
C LEU A 650 -0.11 19.10 8.69
N SER A 651 -0.67 18.39 9.67
CA SER A 651 -1.79 18.77 10.52
C SER A 651 -1.60 18.05 11.87
N ASP A 652 -2.13 18.56 12.96
CA ASP A 652 -2.24 17.95 14.30
C ASP A 652 -3.68 17.43 14.56
N PRO A 653 -4.20 16.41 13.84
CA PRO A 653 -5.61 16.06 13.88
C PRO A 653 -6.11 15.49 15.23
N TYR A 654 -7.36 15.84 15.56
CA TYR A 654 -8.18 15.19 16.58
C TYR A 654 -9.65 15.09 16.17
N VAL A 655 -10.38 14.11 16.71
CA VAL A 655 -11.77 13.84 16.35
C VAL A 655 -12.72 14.26 17.46
N LYS A 656 -13.79 14.98 17.09
CA LYS A 656 -14.85 15.47 17.96
C LYS A 656 -16.15 14.75 17.62
N ILE A 657 -16.72 14.04 18.58
CA ILE A 657 -17.97 13.28 18.43
C ILE A 657 -19.09 14.04 19.13
N GLN A 658 -20.17 14.33 18.41
CA GLN A 658 -21.37 14.97 18.96
C GLN A 658 -22.59 14.07 18.74
N LEU A 659 -23.28 13.75 19.84
CA LEU A 659 -24.54 13.03 19.80
C LEU A 659 -25.68 14.04 19.73
N LEU A 660 -26.43 14.03 18.63
CA LEU A 660 -27.62 14.85 18.42
C LEU A 660 -28.89 14.00 18.63
N GLN A 661 -29.91 14.60 19.23
CA GLN A 661 -31.25 14.02 19.35
C GLN A 661 -32.30 15.03 18.90
N GLY A 662 -33.03 14.74 17.81
CA GLY A 662 -34.10 15.61 17.30
C GLY A 662 -33.65 17.05 16.98
N GLY A 663 -32.40 17.22 16.54
CA GLY A 663 -31.75 18.51 16.24
C GLY A 663 -31.01 19.16 17.42
N LYS A 664 -31.11 18.63 18.65
CA LYS A 664 -30.43 19.19 19.84
C LYS A 664 -29.21 18.36 20.23
N ARG A 665 -28.10 19.01 20.59
CA ARG A 665 -26.87 18.35 21.06
C ARG A 665 -27.03 17.81 22.48
N LEU A 666 -26.90 16.50 22.64
CA LEU A 666 -27.09 15.77 23.90
C LEU A 666 -25.77 15.53 24.65
N LYS A 667 -24.76 14.98 23.96
CA LYS A 667 -23.43 14.69 24.54
C LYS A 667 -22.31 15.02 23.54
N LYS A 668 -21.13 15.42 24.03
CA LYS A 668 -19.90 15.61 23.24
C LYS A 668 -18.74 14.83 23.84
N LYS A 669 -17.89 14.24 23.00
CA LYS A 669 -16.62 13.58 23.37
C LYS A 669 -15.54 13.95 22.34
N LYS A 670 -14.27 13.77 22.69
CA LYS A 670 -13.11 14.04 21.82
C LYS A 670 -12.02 12.98 22.02
N THR A 671 -11.22 12.73 20.98
CA THR A 671 -10.02 11.89 21.06
C THR A 671 -8.82 12.64 21.66
N THR A 672 -7.71 11.92 21.79
CA THR A 672 -6.37 12.52 21.83
C THR A 672 -6.04 13.26 20.52
N VAL A 673 -5.08 14.17 20.58
CA VAL A 673 -4.50 14.86 19.42
C VAL A 673 -3.32 14.02 18.91
N LYS A 674 -3.24 13.79 17.60
CA LYS A 674 -2.09 13.15 16.95
C LYS A 674 -1.32 14.25 16.22
N LYS A 675 -0.02 14.38 16.49
CA LYS A 675 0.76 15.49 15.94
C LYS A 675 1.35 15.16 14.58
N ASN A 676 1.45 16.18 13.72
CA ASN A 676 2.15 16.19 12.44
C ASN A 676 1.87 14.94 11.59
N THR A 677 0.59 14.65 11.31
CA THR A 677 0.19 13.48 10.53
C THR A 677 -1.11 13.69 9.77
N LEU A 678 -1.15 13.24 8.52
CA LEU A 678 -2.37 13.16 7.70
C LEU A 678 -3.04 11.77 7.75
N ASN A 679 -2.44 10.82 8.47
CA ASN A 679 -2.90 9.43 8.62
C ASN A 679 -2.94 9.02 10.12
N PRO A 680 -3.76 9.69 10.96
CA PRO A 680 -3.77 9.45 12.40
C PRO A 680 -4.47 8.14 12.81
N TYR A 681 -3.78 7.33 13.62
CA TYR A 681 -4.35 6.16 14.30
C TYR A 681 -4.77 6.50 15.75
N TYR A 682 -6.03 6.23 16.10
CA TYR A 682 -6.62 6.54 17.41
C TYR A 682 -6.94 5.27 18.21
N ASN A 683 -7.79 4.40 17.67
CA ASN A 683 -8.42 3.26 18.36
C ASN A 683 -9.09 3.64 19.69
N GLU A 684 -9.79 4.78 19.72
CA GLU A 684 -10.42 5.34 20.91
C GLU A 684 -11.93 5.07 20.96
N SER A 685 -12.38 4.34 21.98
CA SER A 685 -13.78 3.91 22.14
C SER A 685 -14.60 4.79 23.09
N PHE A 686 -15.75 5.25 22.61
CA PHE A 686 -16.65 6.15 23.32
C PHE A 686 -18.05 5.53 23.48
N SER A 687 -18.50 5.39 24.73
CA SER A 687 -19.82 4.84 25.06
C SER A 687 -20.88 5.94 25.32
N PHE A 688 -22.10 5.67 24.87
CA PHE A 688 -23.30 6.47 25.08
C PHE A 688 -24.47 5.55 25.48
N GLU A 689 -25.24 5.97 26.48
CA GLU A 689 -26.49 5.33 26.90
C GLU A 689 -27.66 5.93 26.12
N ILE A 690 -28.34 5.08 25.35
CA ILE A 690 -29.39 5.38 24.38
C ILE A 690 -30.39 4.21 24.38
N PRO A 691 -31.59 4.37 24.97
CA PRO A 691 -32.68 3.39 24.88
C PRO A 691 -33.10 3.16 23.41
N LEU A 692 -33.57 1.95 23.10
CA LEU A 692 -33.89 1.53 21.73
C LEU A 692 -34.98 2.41 21.10
N GLU A 693 -35.95 2.85 21.89
CA GLU A 693 -37.07 3.73 21.51
C GLU A 693 -36.59 5.11 21.04
N GLN A 694 -35.41 5.53 21.51
CA GLN A 694 -34.81 6.81 21.15
C GLN A 694 -33.90 6.70 19.92
N MET A 695 -33.48 5.49 19.55
CA MET A 695 -32.45 5.23 18.54
C MET A 695 -32.81 5.79 17.15
N GLN A 696 -34.10 5.83 16.80
CA GLN A 696 -34.61 6.44 15.57
C GLN A 696 -34.52 7.97 15.51
N LYS A 697 -34.19 8.64 16.62
CA LYS A 697 -34.07 10.10 16.73
C LYS A 697 -32.62 10.58 16.91
N ILE A 698 -31.67 9.65 16.91
CA ILE A 698 -30.25 9.90 17.14
C ILE A 698 -29.50 10.10 15.83
N LEU A 699 -28.63 11.10 15.82
CA LEU A 699 -27.54 11.23 14.85
C LEU A 699 -26.21 11.33 15.63
N VAL A 700 -25.18 10.64 15.15
CA VAL A 700 -23.80 10.78 15.62
C VAL A 700 -23.06 11.61 14.57
N VAL A 701 -22.70 12.83 14.92
CA VAL A 701 -21.83 13.69 14.09
C VAL A 701 -20.39 13.45 14.51
N VAL A 702 -19.52 13.22 13.54
CA VAL A 702 -18.09 13.03 13.75
C VAL A 702 -17.38 14.10 12.93
N THR A 703 -16.50 14.88 13.57
CA THR A 703 -15.80 16.00 12.93
C THR A 703 -14.32 15.88 13.24
N VAL A 704 -13.50 15.89 12.19
CA VAL A 704 -12.04 15.93 12.31
C VAL A 704 -11.63 17.40 12.33
N PHE A 705 -10.86 17.77 13.34
CA PHE A 705 -10.33 19.11 13.55
C PHE A 705 -8.81 19.05 13.52
N ASP A 706 -8.20 20.15 13.08
CA ASP A 706 -6.79 20.40 13.31
C ASP A 706 -6.54 21.01 14.71
N TYR A 707 -5.33 20.85 15.25
CA TYR A 707 -4.92 21.39 16.54
C TYR A 707 -3.88 22.49 16.44
N ASP A 708 -4.38 23.71 16.22
CA ASP A 708 -3.60 24.93 16.38
C ASP A 708 -3.22 25.16 17.85
N LYS A 709 -1.92 25.36 18.11
CA LYS A 709 -1.43 25.81 19.44
C LYS A 709 -1.83 27.25 19.75
N ILE A 710 -1.99 28.08 18.71
CA ILE A 710 -2.29 29.51 18.79
C ILE A 710 -3.36 29.81 17.75
N GLY A 711 -4.58 30.13 18.18
CA GLY A 711 -5.69 30.44 17.28
C GLY A 711 -6.94 29.64 17.61
N LYS A 712 -7.78 29.43 16.59
CA LYS A 712 -9.00 28.64 16.66
C LYS A 712 -8.79 27.38 15.81
N ASN A 713 -8.99 26.22 16.42
CA ASN A 713 -9.00 24.91 15.75
C ASN A 713 -9.89 24.90 14.51
N ASP A 714 -9.29 24.70 13.35
CA ASP A 714 -10.03 24.57 12.08
C ASP A 714 -10.57 23.16 11.86
N ALA A 715 -11.70 23.05 11.16
CA ALA A 715 -12.33 21.78 10.83
C ALA A 715 -11.77 21.27 9.50
N ILE A 716 -11.12 20.11 9.53
CA ILE A 716 -10.63 19.42 8.32
C ILE A 716 -11.83 18.85 7.54
N GLY A 717 -12.82 18.29 8.24
CA GLY A 717 -14.03 17.78 7.62
C GLY A 717 -14.98 17.10 8.60
N LYS A 718 -16.22 16.86 8.14
CA LYS A 718 -17.33 16.38 8.97
C LYS A 718 -18.08 15.25 8.25
N ILE A 719 -18.65 14.34 9.05
CA ILE A 719 -19.64 13.34 8.63
C ILE A 719 -20.74 13.22 9.69
N PHE A 720 -21.85 12.60 9.34
CA PHE A 720 -22.82 12.12 10.33
C PHE A 720 -23.42 10.77 9.93
N VAL A 721 -23.73 9.97 10.95
CA VAL A 721 -24.36 8.65 10.82
C VAL A 721 -25.61 8.60 11.70
N GLY A 722 -26.65 7.92 11.26
CA GLY A 722 -27.92 7.89 11.98
C GLY A 722 -29.11 7.47 11.13
N SER A 723 -30.27 7.32 11.78
CA SER A 723 -31.53 6.92 11.12
C SER A 723 -32.06 7.92 10.08
N LYS A 724 -31.62 9.18 10.15
CA LYS A 724 -31.97 10.24 9.19
C LYS A 724 -30.79 10.67 8.31
N ALA A 725 -29.67 9.93 8.34
CA ALA A 725 -28.60 10.14 7.37
C ALA A 725 -29.03 9.63 5.97
N THR A 726 -28.22 9.93 4.97
CA THR A 726 -28.36 9.41 3.59
C THR A 726 -27.16 8.55 3.23
N GLY A 727 -27.26 7.81 2.11
CA GLY A 727 -26.17 7.03 1.54
C GLY A 727 -25.44 6.13 2.54
N LEU A 728 -24.12 6.25 2.59
CA LEU A 728 -23.24 5.39 3.40
C LEU A 728 -23.46 5.56 4.91
N GLY A 729 -23.80 6.77 5.37
CA GLY A 729 -24.07 7.05 6.79
C GLY A 729 -25.34 6.37 7.30
N LEU A 730 -26.34 6.22 6.43
CA LEU A 730 -27.55 5.45 6.73
C LEU A 730 -27.28 3.94 6.69
N LYS A 731 -26.53 3.48 5.68
CA LYS A 731 -26.16 2.07 5.53
C LYS A 731 -25.40 1.57 6.77
N HIS A 732 -24.33 2.26 7.17
CA HIS A 732 -23.53 1.88 8.34
C HIS A 732 -24.35 1.85 9.64
N TRP A 733 -25.28 2.80 9.80
CA TRP A 733 -26.21 2.81 10.95
C TRP A 733 -27.18 1.62 10.92
N SER A 734 -27.68 1.27 9.75
CA SER A 734 -28.60 0.15 9.54
C SER A 734 -27.90 -1.19 9.78
N ASP A 735 -26.68 -1.35 9.27
CA ASP A 735 -25.86 -2.56 9.45
C ASP A 735 -25.53 -2.80 10.93
N MET A 736 -25.22 -1.74 11.71
CA MET A 736 -25.05 -1.81 13.17
C MET A 736 -26.33 -2.29 13.87
N LEU A 737 -27.51 -1.82 13.47
CA LEU A 737 -28.78 -2.21 14.09
C LEU A 737 -29.19 -3.64 13.71
N ALA A 738 -28.91 -4.07 12.48
CA ALA A 738 -29.13 -5.43 12.00
C ALA A 738 -28.19 -6.45 12.66
N ASN A 739 -27.01 -6.02 13.11
CA ASN A 739 -25.99 -6.86 13.74
C ASN A 739 -25.80 -6.52 15.24
N PRO A 740 -26.81 -6.70 16.10
CA PRO A 740 -26.73 -6.32 17.51
C PRO A 740 -25.57 -7.02 18.21
N ARG A 741 -24.90 -6.27 19.11
CA ARG A 741 -23.71 -6.69 19.87
C ARG A 741 -22.44 -6.95 19.04
N ARG A 742 -22.46 -6.82 17.70
CA ARG A 742 -21.25 -6.84 16.87
C ARG A 742 -20.78 -5.41 16.56
N PRO A 743 -19.48 -5.11 16.60
CA PRO A 743 -18.96 -3.88 16.02
C PRO A 743 -18.95 -3.99 14.49
N ILE A 744 -19.44 -2.96 13.81
CA ILE A 744 -19.35 -2.78 12.36
C ILE A 744 -18.41 -1.62 12.10
N ALA A 745 -17.27 -1.88 11.45
CA ALA A 745 -16.30 -0.86 11.05
C ALA A 745 -16.54 -0.43 9.60
N GLN A 746 -16.52 0.87 9.33
CA GLN A 746 -16.77 1.42 8.00
C GLN A 746 -15.94 2.70 7.79
N TRP A 747 -15.37 2.82 6.59
CA TRP A 747 -14.76 4.05 6.10
C TRP A 747 -15.84 5.03 5.61
N HIS A 748 -15.64 6.32 5.87
CA HIS A 748 -16.48 7.41 5.39
C HIS A 748 -15.59 8.54 4.86
N ALA A 749 -15.89 9.04 3.66
CA ALA A 749 -15.25 10.23 3.12
C ALA A 749 -15.71 11.47 3.91
N LEU A 750 -14.77 12.34 4.27
CA LEU A 750 -15.06 13.60 4.96
C LEU A 750 -15.66 14.61 3.98
N GLN A 751 -16.71 15.31 4.40
CA GLN A 751 -17.34 16.40 3.64
C GLN A 751 -17.07 17.76 4.32
N PRO A 752 -17.19 18.88 3.60
CA PRO A 752 -17.05 20.22 4.18
C PRO A 752 -17.96 20.42 5.40
N GLU A 753 -17.49 21.18 6.40
CA GLU A 753 -18.26 21.42 7.62
C GLU A 753 -19.62 22.07 7.33
N GLU A 754 -19.66 23.00 6.37
CA GLU A 754 -20.84 23.78 5.97
C GLU A 754 -21.91 22.90 5.31
N ASP A 755 -21.54 21.98 4.41
CA ASP A 755 -22.46 21.07 3.72
C ASP A 755 -23.19 20.15 4.71
N ILE A 756 -22.45 19.59 5.66
CA ILE A 756 -23.03 18.72 6.69
C ILE A 756 -23.92 19.51 7.64
N ASP A 757 -23.50 20.71 8.07
CA ASP A 757 -24.32 21.53 8.96
C ASP A 757 -25.60 22.04 8.24
N GLY A 758 -25.54 22.30 6.94
CA GLY A 758 -26.70 22.57 6.08
C GLY A 758 -27.67 21.38 6.02
N GLN A 759 -27.16 20.16 5.80
CA GLN A 759 -27.97 18.93 5.84
C GLN A 759 -28.60 18.71 7.23
N LEU A 760 -27.83 18.89 8.32
CA LEU A 760 -28.33 18.76 9.69
C LEU A 760 -29.39 19.82 10.03
N ALA A 761 -29.24 21.05 9.52
CA ALA A 761 -30.25 22.11 9.67
C ALA A 761 -31.54 21.76 8.91
N ALA A 762 -31.45 21.27 7.67
CA ALA A 762 -32.61 20.82 6.89
C ALA A 762 -33.36 19.66 7.58
N LEU A 763 -32.62 18.72 8.18
CA LEU A 763 -33.19 17.63 8.99
C LEU A 763 -33.84 18.08 10.31
N ALA A 764 -33.45 19.25 10.83
CA ALA A 764 -34.06 19.88 12.00
C ALA A 764 -35.29 20.74 11.65
N ALA A 765 -35.34 21.31 10.43
CA ALA A 765 -36.40 22.18 9.94
C ALA A 765 -37.66 21.45 9.43
N LYS A 766 -37.52 20.21 8.93
CA LYS A 766 -38.66 19.33 8.54
C LYS A 766 -39.38 18.75 9.77
N LYS A 767 -39.97 19.60 10.60
CA LYS A 767 -40.51 19.26 11.93
C LYS A 767 -42.02 19.46 12.05
#